data_AF-A0A914DI59-F1
#
_entry.id   AF-A0A914DI59-F1
#
_cell.length_a   1.000
_cell.length_b   1.000
_cell.length_c   1.000
_cell.angle_alpha   90.00
_cell.angle_beta   90.00
_cell.angle_gamma   90.00
#
_symmetry.space_group_name_H-M   'P 1'
#
loop_
_entity.id
_entity.type
_entity.pdbx_description
1 polymer ?
#
loop_
_entity_poly.entity_id
_entity_poly.type
_entity_poly.pdbx_seq_one_letter_code
_entity_poly.pdbx_strand_id
1 'polypeptide(L)'
;MGSLSKLSSCSSLIRSSLGRLRNPTNIVEQLRFGGDHPRVFRKRPGQLLVNRIKDVVHFYTIGACLLPFGIYLVINHIIFGPCELKDYPTEGPPPRYWQFERTVPQQLFAKYIGNSDLEFHEANLAKNVYDATLIRWRRLDRRVKHLQGERWDYKGFHYRPITTSWIEYGEVLRNRFTKQQEHYGTRWLQCFRDENDIYLPFEKFIRKQFEATGRVVKDGLDQRFEYFTSYAKIRLPDFITYDPFSFFGHFGSYNVEIRERVRCISAEFGVPMSTQWDSIPYFYPIQIAQFALQHYSRNLTDKPPKVKSIQLDQLIEQEHAVKKDESSVKITSSENGVIIALDDDPSFTVLIFSWIPENDDAAFSVTITDQRSHRTVKLMYKFVEDRRCVWPNIETDDYNEDNRKQDELVFTYSLGKRDHFSFQTIVRDILIDTSKALALVEPVSVRKDGTQNGGLKTGDITLLSLKFYGDCTIRAPIKQQTKAHHEMFLRASEWFLKNQDSQGGWAVPVQRTIADNQLVLAAGWHSAMAQGHALSVLTRAFHATQDSSFIEAGEKALHLFNKPASEGGVKNSLFGYDFFEEYPTVPGTFVLNGFLYSLIGLYDFSAVSPNRNETMQLFNTGLKSLNEFLPLYDTGSGSIYDLRHLSLKSAPNLARWDYHAVHVYLLKWLYIITQDKELDKVVERWAGYAHGKKAKHN
;
A
#
# COMPACT_ATOMS: atom_id res chain seq x y z
N MET A 1 -65.79 -22.60 54.80
CA MET A 1 -66.37 -23.90 54.40
C MET A 1 -65.26 -24.70 53.73
N GLY A 2 -64.78 -25.86 54.14
CA GLY A 2 -65.06 -26.80 55.22
C GLY A 2 -64.19 -28.05 54.93
N SER A 3 -63.82 -28.79 55.99
CA SER A 3 -63.32 -30.20 55.96
C SER A 3 -61.90 -30.42 55.34
N LEU A 4 -60.82 -30.69 56.08
CA LEU A 4 -60.50 -31.88 56.88
C LEU A 4 -60.94 -33.23 56.25
N SER A 5 -59.98 -34.07 55.86
CA SER A 5 -59.68 -35.36 56.52
C SER A 5 -59.17 -36.49 55.60
N LYS A 6 -58.12 -37.18 56.09
CA LYS A 6 -57.80 -38.63 56.01
C LYS A 6 -57.52 -39.25 54.63
N LEU A 7 -56.30 -39.71 54.33
CA LEU A 7 -55.57 -40.94 54.77
C LEU A 7 -55.98 -42.26 54.06
N SER A 8 -54.92 -43.00 53.66
CA SER A 8 -54.83 -44.40 53.18
C SER A 8 -55.20 -44.64 51.71
N SER A 9 -54.47 -45.44 50.90
CA SER A 9 -53.71 -46.70 51.12
C SER A 9 -52.28 -46.65 50.54
N CYS A 10 -51.24 -47.15 51.22
CA CYS A 10 -50.76 -48.55 51.27
C CYS A 10 -50.52 -49.17 49.89
N SER A 11 -49.28 -49.21 49.39
CA SER A 11 -48.21 -50.20 49.67
C SER A 11 -48.36 -51.51 48.87
N SER A 12 -47.33 -51.84 48.07
CA SER A 12 -46.69 -53.18 48.05
C SER A 12 -45.71 -53.37 46.86
N LEU A 13 -44.51 -53.87 47.23
CA LEU A 13 -43.65 -54.83 46.51
C LEU A 13 -42.97 -54.32 45.22
N ILE A 14 -41.63 -54.28 45.08
CA ILE A 14 -40.60 -55.35 45.20
C ILE A 14 -39.26 -54.63 45.49
N ARG A 15 -38.51 -54.81 46.59
CA ARG A 15 -37.61 -55.90 47.05
C ARG A 15 -36.55 -56.41 46.03
N SER A 16 -35.30 -55.97 46.17
CA SER A 16 -34.08 -56.82 46.25
C SER A 16 -32.84 -55.92 46.38
N SER A 17 -32.17 -55.93 47.54
CA SER A 17 -30.86 -56.59 47.78
C SER A 17 -29.69 -55.67 47.40
N LEU A 18 -28.75 -55.30 48.27
CA LEU A 18 -28.07 -56.09 49.29
C LEU A 18 -27.70 -55.23 50.51
N GLY A 19 -28.03 -55.74 51.68
CA GLY A 19 -27.37 -55.35 52.93
C GLY A 19 -26.03 -56.09 53.11
N ARG A 20 -25.22 -55.49 53.99
CA ARG A 20 -24.27 -56.11 54.94
C ARG A 20 -23.73 -57.51 54.59
N LEU A 21 -22.42 -57.58 54.39
CA LEU A 21 -21.60 -58.64 54.96
C LEU A 21 -20.56 -58.03 55.90
N ARG A 22 -20.80 -58.22 57.21
CA ARG A 22 -19.74 -58.36 58.20
C ARG A 22 -19.01 -59.68 57.88
N ASN A 23 -17.69 -59.70 58.01
CA ASN A 23 -17.02 -60.93 58.44
C ASN A 23 -16.39 -60.68 59.82
N PRO A 24 -16.86 -61.39 60.86
CA PRO A 24 -16.15 -61.59 62.10
C PRO A 24 -15.36 -62.90 62.02
N THR A 25 -14.04 -62.85 62.15
CA THR A 25 -13.28 -64.03 62.53
C THR A 25 -12.17 -63.63 63.49
N ASN A 26 -12.31 -64.16 64.71
CA ASN A 26 -11.27 -64.25 65.71
C ASN A 26 -10.11 -65.09 65.17
N ILE A 27 -8.89 -64.52 65.21
CA ILE A 27 -7.61 -65.22 65.40
C ILE A 27 -6.84 -64.23 66.29
N VAL A 28 -6.83 -64.34 67.63
CA VAL A 28 -6.08 -65.29 68.46
C VAL A 28 -4.61 -65.46 68.01
N GLU A 29 -3.80 -64.47 68.36
CA GLU A 29 -2.47 -64.63 68.98
C GLU A 29 -2.49 -63.57 70.10
N GLN A 30 -2.71 -63.84 71.39
CA GLN A 30 -2.20 -64.84 72.31
C GLN A 30 -0.67 -65.01 72.31
N LEU A 31 -0.12 -64.62 73.47
CA LEU A 31 1.15 -65.02 74.11
C LEU A 31 2.29 -64.00 73.92
N ARG A 32 2.98 -63.50 74.96
CA ARG A 32 3.17 -64.02 76.32
C ARG A 32 3.61 -62.92 77.30
N PHE A 33 2.90 -62.88 78.43
CA PHE A 33 3.38 -62.84 79.83
C PHE A 33 4.43 -61.82 80.29
N GLY A 34 4.08 -61.14 81.39
CA GLY A 34 4.99 -60.98 82.53
C GLY A 34 4.74 -59.75 83.39
N GLY A 35 4.20 -59.91 84.60
CA GLY A 35 4.41 -58.98 85.71
C GLY A 35 3.15 -58.43 86.39
N ASP A 36 2.98 -58.80 87.65
CA ASP A 36 1.92 -58.45 88.60
C ASP A 36 1.75 -56.95 88.96
N HIS A 37 0.54 -56.61 89.47
CA HIS A 37 0.10 -55.40 90.22
C HIS A 37 -0.66 -54.29 89.43
N PRO A 38 -1.47 -53.42 90.09
CA PRO A 38 -2.94 -53.45 90.11
C PRO A 38 -3.61 -52.29 89.32
N ARG A 39 -4.94 -52.38 89.14
CA ARG A 39 -5.82 -51.45 88.41
C ARG A 39 -5.52 -49.95 88.63
N VAL A 40 -5.22 -49.22 87.56
CA VAL A 40 -5.02 -47.76 87.54
C VAL A 40 -6.33 -47.02 87.23
N PHE A 41 -6.62 -45.97 88.01
CA PHE A 41 -7.82 -45.12 88.00
C PHE A 41 -8.27 -44.62 86.61
N ARG A 42 -9.56 -44.80 86.28
CA ARG A 42 -10.21 -44.17 85.11
C ARG A 42 -10.55 -42.71 85.45
N LYS A 43 -9.81 -41.75 84.90
CA LYS A 43 -10.01 -40.30 85.10
C LYS A 43 -11.43 -39.90 84.62
N ARG A 44 -12.33 -39.54 85.55
CA ARG A 44 -13.63 -38.93 85.21
C ARG A 44 -13.37 -37.46 84.83
N PRO A 45 -13.93 -36.93 83.73
CA PRO A 45 -13.81 -35.50 83.42
C PRO A 45 -14.48 -34.69 84.55
N GLY A 46 -13.82 -33.61 85.00
CA GLY A 46 -14.29 -32.81 86.11
C GLY A 46 -15.65 -32.16 85.79
N GLN A 47 -16.71 -32.56 86.50
CA GLN A 47 -18.07 -32.00 86.34
C GLN A 47 -18.08 -30.48 86.50
N LEU A 48 -17.18 -29.93 87.32
CA LEU A 48 -17.06 -28.49 87.54
C LEU A 48 -16.66 -27.72 86.25
N LEU A 49 -15.72 -28.25 85.46
CA LEU A 49 -15.25 -27.57 84.24
C LEU A 49 -16.31 -27.62 83.14
N VAL A 50 -16.95 -28.77 82.96
CA VAL A 50 -18.01 -28.95 81.94
C VAL A 50 -19.23 -28.08 82.24
N ASN A 51 -19.65 -28.01 83.51
CA ASN A 51 -20.75 -27.15 83.91
C ASN A 51 -20.40 -25.66 83.74
N ARG A 52 -19.18 -25.25 84.10
CA ARG A 52 -18.73 -23.86 83.91
C ARG A 52 -18.66 -23.46 82.44
N ILE A 53 -18.21 -24.34 81.55
CA ILE A 53 -18.23 -24.10 80.09
C ILE A 53 -19.66 -23.97 79.60
N LYS A 54 -20.57 -24.85 80.05
CA LYS A 54 -21.98 -24.78 79.68
C LYS A 54 -22.62 -23.46 80.14
N ASP A 55 -22.33 -23.01 81.36
CA ASP A 55 -22.84 -21.74 81.89
C ASP A 55 -22.28 -20.53 81.13
N VAL A 56 -20.98 -20.54 80.80
CA VAL A 56 -20.34 -19.50 79.98
C VAL A 56 -20.94 -19.46 78.58
N VAL A 57 -21.07 -20.60 77.91
CA VAL A 57 -21.69 -20.68 76.59
C VAL A 57 -23.14 -20.22 76.66
N HIS A 58 -23.92 -20.66 77.65
CA HIS A 58 -25.32 -20.27 77.80
C HIS A 58 -25.46 -18.77 78.10
N PHE A 59 -24.57 -18.19 78.91
CA PHE A 59 -24.54 -16.76 79.19
C PHE A 59 -24.25 -15.94 77.93
N TYR A 60 -23.23 -16.29 77.15
CA TYR A 60 -22.90 -15.53 75.94
C TYR A 60 -23.88 -15.76 74.79
N THR A 61 -24.33 -17.00 74.57
CA THR A 61 -25.24 -17.33 73.47
C THR A 61 -26.67 -16.85 73.74
N ILE A 62 -27.21 -17.14 74.91
CA ILE A 62 -28.60 -16.79 75.23
C ILE A 62 -28.66 -15.42 75.89
N GLY A 63 -27.85 -15.16 76.91
CA GLY A 63 -27.88 -13.90 77.68
C GLY A 63 -27.35 -12.68 76.92
N ALA A 64 -26.21 -12.80 76.24
CA ALA A 64 -25.57 -11.66 75.56
C ALA A 64 -25.92 -11.51 74.08
N CYS A 65 -26.35 -12.59 73.40
CA CYS A 65 -26.58 -12.56 71.96
C CYS A 65 -28.07 -12.67 71.60
N LEU A 66 -28.74 -13.78 71.92
CA LEU A 66 -30.11 -14.02 71.46
C LEU A 66 -31.16 -13.15 72.16
N LEU A 67 -31.04 -12.96 73.48
CA LEU A 67 -32.05 -12.21 74.25
C LEU A 67 -32.01 -10.70 73.97
N PRO A 68 -30.83 -10.04 73.89
CA PRO A 68 -30.74 -8.63 73.48
C PRO A 68 -31.15 -8.43 72.02
N PHE A 69 -30.79 -9.35 71.13
CA PHE A 69 -31.19 -9.29 69.72
C PHE A 69 -32.70 -9.48 69.55
N GLY A 70 -33.30 -10.42 70.29
CA GLY A 70 -34.75 -10.62 70.32
C GLY A 70 -35.50 -9.38 70.85
N ILE A 71 -35.04 -8.79 71.96
CA ILE A 71 -35.59 -7.53 72.49
C ILE A 71 -35.45 -6.41 71.45
N TYR A 72 -34.29 -6.29 70.80
CA TYR A 72 -34.06 -5.30 69.76
C TYR A 72 -35.01 -5.47 68.56
N LEU A 73 -35.25 -6.69 68.09
CA LEU A 73 -36.19 -6.96 67.00
C LEU A 73 -37.63 -6.63 67.41
N VAL A 74 -38.03 -6.96 68.65
CA VAL A 74 -39.37 -6.63 69.16
C VAL A 74 -39.55 -5.10 69.29
N ILE A 75 -38.56 -4.38 69.81
CA ILE A 75 -38.58 -2.91 69.88
C ILE A 75 -38.70 -2.30 68.48
N ASN A 76 -37.90 -2.77 67.51
CA ASN A 76 -38.03 -2.32 66.12
C ASN A 76 -39.38 -2.70 65.50
N HIS A 77 -39.97 -3.83 65.91
CA HIS A 77 -41.28 -4.22 65.44
C HIS A 77 -42.37 -3.26 65.93
N ILE A 78 -42.32 -2.90 67.22
CA ILE A 78 -43.26 -1.99 67.88
C ILE A 78 -43.12 -0.55 67.37
N ILE A 79 -41.90 -0.03 67.23
CA ILE A 79 -41.66 1.37 66.81
C ILE A 79 -42.12 1.63 65.37
N PHE A 80 -41.88 0.68 64.45
CA PHE A 80 -42.05 0.92 63.01
C PHE A 80 -43.33 0.30 62.39
N GLY A 81 -44.22 -0.31 63.20
CA GLY A 81 -45.59 -0.71 62.78
C GLY A 81 -45.69 -1.74 61.63
N PRO A 82 -46.91 -2.07 61.14
CA PRO A 82 -47.12 -2.85 59.91
C PRO A 82 -46.88 -2.02 58.64
N CYS A 83 -46.63 -2.68 57.50
CA CYS A 83 -46.37 -2.00 56.23
C CYS A 83 -47.64 -1.30 55.69
N GLU A 84 -47.52 -0.01 55.39
CA GLU A 84 -48.53 0.75 54.66
C GLU A 84 -48.01 1.10 53.26
N LEU A 85 -48.89 1.02 52.25
CA LEU A 85 -48.55 1.44 50.90
C LEU A 85 -48.39 2.96 50.89
N LYS A 86 -47.22 3.46 50.51
CA LYS A 86 -46.96 4.89 50.31
C LYS A 86 -46.67 5.17 48.85
N ASP A 87 -47.15 6.31 48.37
CA ASP A 87 -46.87 6.77 47.02
C ASP A 87 -45.37 7.06 46.85
N TYR A 88 -44.87 6.83 45.63
CA TYR A 88 -43.48 7.06 45.29
C TYR A 88 -43.16 8.56 45.42
N PRO A 89 -42.13 8.96 46.18
CA PRO A 89 -41.81 10.38 46.36
C PRO A 89 -41.38 11.00 45.02
N THR A 90 -42.14 11.99 44.55
CA THR A 90 -41.90 12.70 43.28
C THR A 90 -41.01 13.95 43.42
N GLU A 91 -40.75 14.39 44.65
CA GLU A 91 -39.89 15.56 44.92
C GLU A 91 -38.52 15.12 45.45
N GLY A 92 -37.46 15.42 44.71
CA GLY A 92 -36.06 15.11 45.04
C GLY A 92 -35.41 14.09 44.10
N PRO A 93 -34.12 13.76 44.31
CA PRO A 93 -33.45 12.70 43.56
C PRO A 93 -34.12 11.34 43.83
N PRO A 94 -34.23 10.45 42.82
CA PRO A 94 -34.95 9.21 42.96
C PRO A 94 -34.37 8.37 44.11
N PRO A 95 -35.19 7.89 45.07
CA PRO A 95 -34.73 7.07 46.17
C PRO A 95 -34.06 5.78 45.65
N ARG A 96 -32.97 5.37 46.30
CA ARG A 96 -32.28 4.12 46.00
C ARG A 96 -33.08 2.94 46.56
N TYR A 97 -32.97 1.77 45.92
CA TYR A 97 -33.78 0.58 46.24
C TYR A 97 -33.75 0.18 47.73
N TRP A 98 -32.60 0.25 48.39
CA TRP A 98 -32.48 -0.11 49.81
C TRP A 98 -33.18 0.89 50.74
N GLN A 99 -33.51 2.11 50.30
CA GLN A 99 -34.24 3.09 51.11
C GLN A 99 -35.73 2.75 51.26
N PHE A 100 -36.25 1.84 50.44
CA PHE A 100 -37.60 1.30 50.61
C PHE A 100 -37.68 0.31 51.78
N GLU A 101 -36.55 -0.18 52.30
CA GLU A 101 -36.53 -1.08 53.45
C GLU A 101 -36.89 -0.34 54.75
N ARG A 102 -37.68 -0.98 55.60
CA ARG A 102 -38.33 -0.35 56.76
C ARG A 102 -37.36 0.09 57.85
N THR A 103 -36.38 -0.75 58.15
CA THR A 103 -35.51 -0.58 59.33
C THR A 103 -34.09 -0.29 58.91
N VAL A 104 -33.39 0.58 59.65
CA VAL A 104 -31.99 0.93 59.36
C VAL A 104 -31.08 -0.31 59.17
N PRO A 105 -31.23 -1.40 59.95
CA PRO A 105 -30.48 -2.64 59.70
C PRO A 105 -30.81 -3.32 58.37
N GLN A 106 -32.09 -3.37 57.97
CA GLN A 106 -32.50 -3.92 56.67
C GLN A 106 -32.01 -3.05 55.51
N GLN A 107 -32.06 -1.73 55.67
CA GLN A 107 -31.48 -0.77 54.73
C GLN A 107 -29.96 -1.00 54.55
N LEU A 108 -29.23 -1.19 55.65
CA LEU A 108 -27.80 -1.50 55.62
C LEU A 108 -27.52 -2.87 54.99
N PHE A 109 -28.33 -3.89 55.30
CA PHE A 109 -28.21 -5.22 54.71
C PHE A 109 -28.46 -5.17 53.20
N ALA A 110 -29.57 -4.57 52.75
CA ALA A 110 -29.89 -4.42 51.34
C ALA A 110 -28.86 -3.56 50.59
N LYS A 111 -28.23 -2.58 51.27
CA LYS A 111 -27.20 -1.72 50.67
C LYS A 111 -25.85 -2.42 50.49
N TYR A 112 -25.42 -3.25 51.44
CA TYR A 112 -24.04 -3.78 51.46
C TYR A 112 -23.94 -5.29 51.22
N ILE A 113 -25.02 -6.04 51.40
CA ILE A 113 -25.01 -7.51 51.38
C ILE A 113 -26.05 -8.09 50.42
N GLY A 114 -27.28 -7.56 50.42
CA GLY A 114 -28.39 -8.05 49.62
C GLY A 114 -28.35 -7.56 48.17
N ASN A 115 -28.79 -8.41 47.23
CA ASN A 115 -29.03 -8.02 45.84
C ASN A 115 -30.31 -7.19 45.75
N SER A 116 -30.36 -6.27 44.79
CA SER A 116 -31.58 -5.49 44.54
C SER A 116 -32.67 -6.35 43.88
N ASP A 117 -33.95 -5.99 44.10
CA ASP A 117 -35.08 -6.66 43.45
C ASP A 117 -35.00 -6.58 41.91
N LEU A 118 -34.44 -5.49 41.40
CA LEU A 118 -34.22 -5.30 39.96
C LEU A 118 -33.20 -6.30 39.42
N GLU A 119 -32.04 -6.44 40.06
CA GLU A 119 -31.03 -7.43 39.67
C GLU A 119 -31.57 -8.86 39.75
N PHE A 120 -32.37 -9.17 40.78
CA PHE A 120 -33.00 -10.48 40.91
C PHE A 120 -34.01 -10.74 39.78
N HIS A 121 -34.79 -9.73 39.41
CA HIS A 121 -35.71 -9.82 38.27
C HIS A 121 -34.96 -10.04 36.95
N GLU A 122 -33.91 -9.26 36.69
CA GLU A 122 -33.07 -9.39 35.49
C GLU A 122 -32.39 -10.75 35.41
N ALA A 123 -31.85 -11.26 36.53
CA ALA A 123 -31.25 -12.59 36.59
C ALA A 123 -32.26 -13.71 36.27
N ASN A 124 -33.50 -13.59 36.77
CA ASN A 124 -34.57 -14.53 36.43
C ASN A 124 -34.99 -14.42 34.97
N LEU A 125 -35.07 -13.21 34.42
CA LEU A 125 -35.38 -12.98 33.01
C LEU A 125 -34.31 -13.59 32.10
N ALA A 126 -33.03 -13.39 32.44
CA ALA A 126 -31.90 -13.99 31.73
C ALA A 126 -31.95 -15.53 31.79
N LYS A 127 -32.29 -16.11 32.94
CA LYS A 127 -32.48 -17.55 33.09
C LYS A 127 -33.63 -18.07 32.21
N ASN A 128 -34.75 -17.37 32.18
CA ASN A 128 -35.87 -17.73 31.32
C ASN A 128 -35.50 -17.69 29.83
N VAL A 129 -34.73 -16.68 29.40
CA VAL A 129 -34.21 -16.58 28.03
C VAL A 129 -33.25 -17.72 27.71
N TYR A 130 -32.35 -18.06 28.63
CA TYR A 130 -31.43 -19.19 28.49
C TYR A 130 -32.19 -20.51 28.33
N ASP A 131 -33.15 -20.79 29.22
CA ASP A 131 -33.96 -22.01 29.18
C ASP A 131 -34.81 -22.07 27.90
N ALA A 132 -35.41 -20.95 27.47
CA ALA A 132 -36.14 -20.86 26.20
C ALA A 132 -35.25 -21.15 24.99
N THR A 133 -34.02 -20.62 25.00
CA THR A 133 -33.02 -20.89 23.96
C THR A 133 -32.65 -22.37 23.94
N LEU A 134 -32.36 -22.96 25.09
CA LEU A 134 -32.02 -24.38 25.21
C LEU A 134 -33.16 -25.28 24.70
N ILE A 135 -34.42 -24.94 25.02
CA ILE A 135 -35.60 -25.64 24.51
C ILE A 135 -35.69 -25.53 22.98
N ARG A 136 -35.46 -24.34 22.41
CA ARG A 136 -35.46 -24.12 20.96
C ARG A 136 -34.37 -24.95 20.26
N TRP A 137 -33.16 -24.98 20.81
CA TRP A 137 -32.06 -25.82 20.33
C TRP A 137 -32.42 -27.30 20.36
N ARG A 138 -33.02 -27.78 21.46
CA ARG A 138 -33.49 -29.18 21.56
C ARG A 138 -34.62 -29.51 20.58
N ARG A 139 -35.46 -28.54 20.20
CA ARG A 139 -36.48 -28.72 19.15
C ARG A 139 -35.84 -28.79 17.76
N LEU A 140 -34.87 -27.91 17.48
CA LEU A 140 -34.09 -27.93 16.24
C LEU A 140 -33.33 -29.24 16.08
N ASP A 141 -32.62 -29.70 17.11
CA ASP A 141 -31.90 -30.98 17.08
C ASP A 141 -32.85 -32.16 16.80
N ARG A 142 -34.03 -32.18 17.44
CA ARG A 142 -35.07 -33.18 17.13
C ARG A 142 -35.57 -33.08 15.70
N ARG A 143 -35.79 -31.87 15.16
CA ARG A 143 -36.23 -31.67 13.78
C ARG A 143 -35.17 -32.11 12.79
N VAL A 144 -33.90 -31.79 13.04
CA VAL A 144 -32.77 -32.23 12.23
C VAL A 144 -32.68 -33.76 12.24
N LYS A 145 -32.74 -34.41 13.40
CA LYS A 145 -32.74 -35.89 13.49
C LYS A 145 -33.92 -36.54 12.76
N HIS A 146 -35.09 -35.92 12.83
CA HIS A 146 -36.27 -36.39 12.09
C HIS A 146 -36.08 -36.26 10.57
N LEU A 147 -35.60 -35.10 10.10
CA LEU A 147 -35.30 -34.86 8.68
C LEU A 147 -34.17 -35.78 8.17
N GLN A 148 -33.17 -36.06 9.00
CA GLN A 148 -32.11 -37.03 8.71
C GLN A 148 -32.70 -38.44 8.49
N GLY A 149 -33.67 -38.83 9.31
CA GLY A 149 -34.42 -40.08 9.13
C GLY A 149 -35.26 -40.10 7.85
N GLU A 150 -36.04 -39.05 7.56
CA GLU A 150 -36.85 -38.96 6.34
C GLU A 150 -36.01 -38.99 5.06
N ARG A 151 -34.86 -38.30 5.07
CA ARG A 151 -33.98 -38.15 3.90
C ARG A 151 -32.90 -39.22 3.80
N TRP A 152 -32.87 -40.18 4.73
CA TRP A 152 -31.81 -41.20 4.81
C TRP A 152 -30.40 -40.60 4.93
N ASP A 153 -30.30 -39.40 5.48
CA ASP A 153 -29.06 -38.62 5.64
C ASP A 153 -28.37 -38.98 6.96
N TYR A 154 -27.86 -40.21 7.00
CA TYR A 154 -27.12 -40.74 8.14
C TYR A 154 -25.63 -40.35 8.05
N LYS A 155 -25.00 -40.21 9.22
CA LYS A 155 -23.56 -39.96 9.32
C LYS A 155 -22.78 -41.08 8.60
N GLY A 156 -22.02 -40.73 7.57
CA GLY A 156 -21.18 -41.68 6.83
C GLY A 156 -20.08 -42.31 7.70
N PHE A 157 -19.53 -43.44 7.27
CA PHE A 157 -18.61 -44.25 8.10
C PHE A 157 -17.33 -43.52 8.54
N HIS A 158 -16.94 -42.48 7.81
CA HIS A 158 -15.78 -41.63 8.13
C HIS A 158 -16.07 -40.51 9.14
N TYR A 159 -17.34 -40.31 9.51
CA TYR A 159 -17.69 -39.24 10.45
C TYR A 159 -17.11 -39.56 11.84
N ARG A 160 -16.13 -38.75 12.26
CA ARG A 160 -15.63 -38.74 13.64
C ARG A 160 -16.30 -37.59 14.40
N PRO A 161 -17.00 -37.85 15.51
CA PRO A 161 -17.51 -36.76 16.35
C PRO A 161 -16.33 -35.99 16.95
N ILE A 162 -16.47 -34.67 17.06
CA ILE A 162 -15.52 -33.84 17.81
C ILE A 162 -15.62 -34.28 19.28
N THR A 163 -14.57 -34.93 19.79
CA THR A 163 -14.48 -35.36 21.19
C THR A 163 -13.96 -34.21 22.06
N THR A 164 -14.27 -34.27 23.36
CA THR A 164 -13.72 -33.32 24.36
C THR A 164 -12.20 -33.26 24.33
N SER A 165 -11.52 -34.36 24.01
CA SER A 165 -10.07 -34.41 23.83
C SER A 165 -9.55 -33.53 22.67
N TRP A 166 -10.32 -33.32 21.60
CA TRP A 166 -9.94 -32.39 20.53
C TRP A 166 -10.07 -30.92 20.97
N ILE A 167 -11.06 -30.63 21.83
CA ILE A 167 -11.24 -29.31 22.43
C ILE A 167 -10.11 -29.04 23.43
N GLU A 168 -9.78 -30.00 24.29
CA GLU A 168 -8.65 -29.92 25.21
C GLU A 168 -7.31 -29.80 24.47
N TYR A 169 -7.11 -30.55 23.39
CA TYR A 169 -5.93 -30.38 22.52
C TYR A 169 -5.85 -28.97 21.94
N GLY A 170 -6.99 -28.41 21.50
CA GLY A 170 -7.10 -27.02 21.06
C GLY A 170 -6.78 -26.02 22.17
N GLU A 171 -7.20 -26.27 23.41
CA GLU A 171 -6.87 -25.44 24.57
C GLU A 171 -5.41 -25.56 25.01
N VAL A 172 -4.81 -26.75 24.94
CA VAL A 172 -3.39 -26.99 25.20
C VAL A 172 -2.53 -26.30 24.16
N LEU A 173 -2.91 -26.39 22.88
CA LEU A 173 -2.28 -25.63 21.80
C LEU A 173 -2.42 -24.13 22.05
N ARG A 174 -3.62 -23.62 22.34
CA ARG A 174 -3.86 -22.23 22.72
C ARG A 174 -2.97 -21.80 23.88
N ASN A 175 -2.88 -22.59 24.95
CA ASN A 175 -2.07 -22.26 26.13
C ASN A 175 -0.55 -22.34 25.86
N ARG A 176 -0.09 -23.25 24.99
CA ARG A 176 1.28 -23.23 24.46
C ARG A 176 1.51 -21.94 23.65
N PHE A 177 0.55 -21.54 22.82
CA PHE A 177 0.63 -20.30 22.05
C PHE A 177 0.69 -19.06 22.94
N THR A 178 -0.09 -18.95 24.02
CA THR A 178 -0.15 -17.71 24.82
C THR A 178 1.03 -17.50 25.76
N LYS A 179 1.75 -18.56 26.17
CA LYS A 179 2.77 -18.50 27.24
C LYS A 179 4.23 -18.49 26.76
N GLN A 180 4.50 -18.63 25.47
CA GLN A 180 5.87 -18.65 24.93
C GLN A 180 6.32 -17.22 24.56
N GLN A 181 6.86 -16.50 25.55
CA GLN A 181 7.50 -15.20 25.36
C GLN A 181 9.01 -15.35 25.55
N GLU A 182 9.80 -14.93 24.56
CA GLU A 182 11.26 -14.85 24.69
C GLU A 182 11.72 -13.39 24.63
N HIS A 183 12.80 -13.11 25.36
CA HIS A 183 13.34 -11.77 25.56
C HIS A 183 14.44 -11.49 24.52
N TYR A 184 14.22 -10.52 23.63
CA TYR A 184 15.23 -10.07 22.67
C TYR A 184 15.43 -8.55 22.80
N GLY A 185 16.57 -8.14 23.36
CA GLY A 185 16.89 -6.72 23.58
C GLY A 185 15.97 -6.06 24.62
N THR A 186 15.12 -5.13 24.19
CA THR A 186 14.17 -4.38 25.05
C THR A 186 12.69 -4.76 24.85
N ARG A 187 12.39 -5.76 24.01
CA ARG A 187 11.00 -6.16 23.67
C ARG A 187 10.78 -7.65 23.85
N TRP A 188 9.57 -7.99 24.31
CA TRP A 188 9.09 -9.38 24.38
C TRP A 188 8.49 -9.79 23.03
N LEU A 189 8.97 -10.91 22.49
CA LEU A 189 8.47 -11.48 21.24
C LEU A 189 7.83 -12.84 21.51
N GLN A 190 6.61 -13.02 21.00
CA GLN A 190 5.95 -14.31 21.00
C GLN A 190 6.56 -15.16 19.89
N CYS A 191 7.24 -16.24 20.26
CA CYS A 191 7.99 -17.12 19.37
C CYS A 191 7.45 -18.56 19.50
N PHE A 192 7.73 -19.41 18.52
CA PHE A 192 7.53 -20.85 18.70
C PHE A 192 8.84 -21.50 19.09
N ARG A 193 8.78 -22.51 19.93
CA ARG A 193 9.94 -23.31 20.30
C ARG A 193 9.59 -24.78 20.24
N ASP A 194 10.43 -25.54 19.55
CA ASP A 194 10.47 -27.00 19.58
C ASP A 194 11.59 -27.47 20.54
N GLU A 195 11.81 -28.78 20.69
CA GLU A 195 12.79 -29.32 21.64
C GLU A 195 14.20 -28.73 21.46
N ASN A 196 14.63 -28.52 20.20
CA ASN A 196 15.97 -28.01 19.86
C ASN A 196 15.99 -26.62 19.20
N ASP A 197 14.88 -26.20 18.58
CA ASP A 197 14.85 -25.02 17.70
C ASP A 197 13.89 -23.93 18.18
N ILE A 198 14.26 -22.68 17.95
CA ILE A 198 13.41 -21.50 18.21
C ILE A 198 13.04 -20.87 16.86
N TYR A 199 11.74 -20.68 16.64
CA TYR A 199 11.16 -20.11 15.45
C TYR A 199 10.67 -18.70 15.72
N LEU A 200 11.25 -17.74 15.00
CA LEU A 200 10.93 -16.33 15.12
C LEU A 200 9.87 -15.92 14.10
N PRO A 201 8.88 -15.08 14.47
CA PRO A 201 7.81 -14.69 13.56
C PRO A 201 8.32 -13.77 12.45
N PHE A 202 8.05 -14.13 11.18
CA PHE A 202 8.55 -13.38 10.03
C PHE A 202 8.03 -11.93 9.98
N GLU A 203 6.72 -11.72 9.93
CA GLU A 203 6.11 -10.38 9.79
C GLU A 203 6.31 -9.48 11.01
N LYS A 204 6.31 -10.08 12.22
CA LYS A 204 6.44 -9.32 13.47
C LYS A 204 7.89 -8.94 13.78
N PHE A 205 8.86 -9.75 13.35
CA PHE A 205 10.27 -9.59 13.71
C PHE A 205 11.18 -9.57 12.48
N ILE A 206 11.36 -10.69 11.78
CA ILE A 206 12.40 -10.86 10.75
C ILE A 206 12.31 -9.78 9.66
N ARG A 207 11.10 -9.52 9.14
CA ARG A 207 10.84 -8.52 8.10
C ARG A 207 11.28 -7.11 8.51
N LYS A 208 10.99 -6.70 9.75
CA LYS A 208 11.31 -5.35 10.24
C LYS A 208 12.76 -5.24 10.69
N GLN A 209 13.29 -6.28 11.32
CA GLN A 209 14.63 -6.29 11.90
C GLN A 209 15.73 -6.39 10.84
N PHE A 210 15.49 -7.19 9.79
CA PHE A 210 16.47 -7.44 8.74
C PHE A 210 16.08 -6.82 7.39
N GLU A 211 14.99 -6.04 7.36
CA GLU A 211 14.43 -5.45 6.14
C GLU A 211 14.20 -6.47 5.01
N ALA A 212 13.97 -7.74 5.40
CA ALA A 212 13.76 -8.84 4.48
C ALA A 212 12.34 -8.83 3.91
N THR A 213 12.14 -9.47 2.78
CA THR A 213 10.82 -9.64 2.16
C THR A 213 10.48 -11.11 1.98
N GLY A 214 9.20 -11.42 1.95
CA GLY A 214 8.77 -12.80 1.75
C GLY A 214 7.30 -12.88 1.42
N ARG A 215 6.92 -13.97 0.75
CA ARG A 215 5.54 -14.20 0.33
C ARG A 215 5.22 -15.68 0.37
N VAL A 216 3.96 -16.00 0.68
CA VAL A 216 3.44 -17.37 0.54
C VAL A 216 2.98 -17.55 -0.91
N VAL A 217 3.60 -18.48 -1.62
CA VAL A 217 3.19 -18.89 -2.96
C VAL A 217 2.42 -20.19 -2.84
N LYS A 218 1.23 -20.21 -3.45
CA LYS A 218 0.41 -21.42 -3.57
C LYS A 218 0.69 -22.07 -4.93
N ASP A 219 1.14 -23.31 -4.89
CA ASP A 219 1.41 -24.10 -6.09
C ASP A 219 0.52 -25.35 -6.02
N GLY A 220 -0.73 -25.20 -6.51
CA GLY A 220 -1.77 -26.21 -6.33
C GLY A 220 -2.20 -26.38 -4.87
N LEU A 221 -1.98 -27.57 -4.30
CA LEU A 221 -2.26 -27.89 -2.89
C LEU A 221 -1.09 -27.53 -1.95
N ASP A 222 0.12 -27.38 -2.48
CA ASP A 222 1.30 -27.05 -1.69
C ASP A 222 1.43 -25.55 -1.46
N GLN A 223 1.84 -25.18 -0.24
CA GLN A 223 2.15 -23.80 0.13
C GLN A 223 3.62 -23.71 0.50
N ARG A 224 4.37 -22.86 -0.20
CA ARG A 224 5.75 -22.56 0.15
C ARG A 224 5.91 -21.10 0.50
N PHE A 225 6.77 -20.81 1.46
CA PHE A 225 7.17 -19.45 1.80
C PHE A 225 8.47 -19.11 1.07
N GLU A 226 8.43 -18.13 0.17
CA GLU A 226 9.60 -17.63 -0.53
C GLU A 226 10.19 -16.46 0.29
N TYR A 227 11.44 -16.62 0.74
CA TYR A 227 12.20 -15.61 1.48
C TYR A 227 13.19 -14.88 0.55
N PHE A 228 13.24 -13.56 0.64
CA PHE A 228 14.12 -12.71 -0.15
C PHE A 228 14.84 -11.69 0.73
N THR A 229 16.16 -11.61 0.59
CA THR A 229 17.01 -10.61 1.26
C THR A 229 16.89 -9.23 0.65
N SER A 230 16.49 -9.14 -0.62
CA SER A 230 16.16 -7.89 -1.31
C SER A 230 14.79 -8.00 -1.96
N TYR A 231 14.05 -6.90 -2.00
CA TYR A 231 12.76 -6.85 -2.71
C TYR A 231 12.93 -6.54 -4.21
N ALA A 232 14.06 -5.96 -4.61
CA ALA A 232 14.38 -5.71 -6.01
C ALA A 232 14.98 -6.96 -6.67
N LYS A 233 14.55 -7.25 -7.90
CA LYS A 233 15.15 -8.29 -8.74
C LYS A 233 16.34 -7.69 -9.47
N ILE A 234 17.52 -8.27 -9.27
CA ILE A 234 18.71 -7.91 -10.05
C ILE A 234 18.48 -8.34 -11.50
N ARG A 235 18.53 -7.36 -12.40
CA ARG A 235 18.54 -7.58 -13.85
C ARG A 235 19.89 -7.14 -14.37
N LEU A 236 20.42 -7.87 -15.34
CA LEU A 236 21.60 -7.48 -16.10
C LEU A 236 21.15 -7.05 -17.51
N PRO A 237 21.95 -6.26 -18.23
CA PRO A 237 21.66 -5.94 -19.62
C PRO A 237 21.59 -7.21 -20.48
N ASP A 238 20.58 -7.31 -21.35
CA ASP A 238 20.35 -8.48 -22.21
C ASP A 238 21.25 -8.49 -23.46
N PHE A 239 21.99 -7.41 -23.73
CA PHE A 239 22.85 -7.28 -24.91
C PHE A 239 24.29 -7.73 -24.62
N ILE A 240 24.91 -8.40 -25.61
CA ILE A 240 26.32 -8.83 -25.56
C ILE A 240 27.25 -7.67 -25.95
N THR A 241 26.85 -6.89 -26.94
CA THR A 241 27.53 -5.67 -27.40
C THR A 241 26.57 -4.50 -27.35
N TYR A 242 27.05 -3.35 -26.89
CA TYR A 242 26.22 -2.15 -26.81
C TYR A 242 26.32 -1.29 -28.07
N ASP A 243 25.16 -0.97 -28.66
CA ASP A 243 25.02 -0.09 -29.82
C ASP A 243 24.23 1.18 -29.41
N PRO A 244 24.84 2.38 -29.49
CA PRO A 244 24.17 3.66 -29.24
C PRO A 244 22.90 3.93 -30.06
N PHE A 245 22.76 3.29 -31.22
CA PHE A 245 21.58 3.45 -32.08
C PHE A 245 20.45 2.46 -31.77
N SER A 246 20.70 1.48 -30.89
CA SER A 246 19.71 0.49 -30.50
C SER A 246 18.87 0.96 -29.31
N PHE A 247 17.99 0.07 -28.81
CA PHE A 247 17.16 0.32 -27.63
C PHE A 247 18.01 0.71 -26.42
N PHE A 248 17.47 1.57 -25.56
CA PHE A 248 18.21 2.12 -24.43
C PHE A 248 18.05 1.25 -23.19
N GLY A 249 19.03 0.37 -22.95
CA GLY A 249 19.04 -0.47 -21.75
C GLY A 249 17.78 -1.31 -21.61
N HIS A 250 17.11 -1.21 -20.47
CA HIS A 250 15.85 -1.92 -20.18
C HIS A 250 14.63 -0.98 -20.24
N PHE A 251 14.76 0.22 -20.85
CA PHE A 251 13.70 1.23 -20.85
C PHE A 251 12.47 0.83 -21.67
N GLY A 252 12.56 -0.18 -22.54
CA GLY A 252 11.38 -0.78 -23.17
C GLY A 252 10.35 -1.30 -22.14
N SER A 253 10.83 -1.71 -20.97
CA SER A 253 9.99 -2.17 -19.85
C SER A 253 9.48 -1.05 -18.93
N TYR A 254 9.91 0.20 -19.15
CA TYR A 254 9.48 1.34 -18.33
C TYR A 254 8.10 1.84 -18.77
N ASN A 255 7.35 2.37 -17.80
CA ASN A 255 6.09 3.08 -18.03
C ASN A 255 6.19 4.44 -17.32
N VAL A 256 6.84 5.42 -17.96
CA VAL A 256 7.15 6.71 -17.35
C VAL A 256 5.88 7.51 -17.05
N GLU A 257 4.97 7.54 -18.02
CA GLU A 257 3.69 8.25 -18.03
C GLU A 257 2.75 7.79 -16.91
N ILE A 258 2.78 6.51 -16.53
CA ILE A 258 1.91 5.96 -15.49
C ILE A 258 2.36 6.39 -14.08
N ARG A 259 3.63 6.74 -13.89
CA ARG A 259 4.19 7.09 -12.57
C ARG A 259 3.36 8.18 -11.88
N GLU A 260 3.18 8.06 -10.57
CA GLU A 260 2.38 8.99 -9.75
C GLU A 260 2.87 10.44 -9.87
N ARG A 261 4.19 10.63 -9.93
CA ARG A 261 4.81 11.95 -10.12
C ARG A 261 4.63 12.56 -11.51
N VAL A 262 4.05 11.84 -12.48
CA VAL A 262 3.61 12.46 -13.75
C VAL A 262 2.18 12.94 -13.54
N ARG A 263 2.00 14.27 -13.60
CA ARG A 263 0.67 14.87 -13.53
C ARG A 263 -0.15 14.55 -14.77
N CYS A 264 0.44 14.75 -15.94
CA CYS A 264 -0.20 14.67 -17.25
C CYS A 264 0.89 14.53 -18.32
N ILE A 265 0.46 14.23 -19.54
CA ILE A 265 1.24 14.53 -20.75
C ILE A 265 0.77 15.90 -21.25
N SER A 266 1.65 16.89 -21.29
CA SER A 266 1.35 18.24 -21.78
C SER A 266 0.70 18.15 -23.17
N ALA A 267 -0.44 18.82 -23.38
CA ALA A 267 -1.10 18.85 -24.69
C ALA A 267 -0.39 19.76 -25.69
N GLU A 268 0.31 20.78 -25.19
CA GLU A 268 1.17 21.67 -25.98
C GLU A 268 2.37 20.94 -26.59
N PHE A 269 3.15 20.24 -25.77
CA PHE A 269 4.43 19.65 -26.20
C PHE A 269 4.38 18.13 -26.43
N GLY A 270 3.38 17.42 -25.92
CA GLY A 270 3.31 15.95 -25.99
C GLY A 270 4.32 15.25 -25.07
N VAL A 271 4.76 15.89 -23.98
CA VAL A 271 5.76 15.37 -23.03
C VAL A 271 5.24 15.38 -21.59
N PRO A 272 5.74 14.52 -20.68
CA PRO A 272 5.26 14.47 -19.31
C PRO A 272 5.62 15.72 -18.49
N MET A 273 4.68 16.17 -17.66
CA MET A 273 4.92 17.18 -16.61
C MET A 273 5.00 16.52 -15.23
N SER A 274 6.03 16.87 -14.47
CA SER A 274 6.35 16.29 -13.17
C SER A 274 5.76 17.08 -12.02
N THR A 275 5.42 16.39 -10.93
CA THR A 275 5.09 16.98 -9.61
C THR A 275 6.04 16.47 -8.52
N GLN A 276 7.23 16.02 -8.90
CA GLN A 276 8.14 15.31 -7.99
C GLN A 276 8.64 16.16 -6.81
N TRP A 277 8.80 17.47 -7.01
CA TRP A 277 9.35 18.40 -6.02
C TRP A 277 8.54 19.68 -5.85
N ASP A 278 7.51 19.85 -6.68
CA ASP A 278 6.58 20.96 -6.60
C ASP A 278 5.18 20.41 -6.87
N SER A 279 4.20 20.95 -6.18
CA SER A 279 2.78 20.65 -6.41
C SER A 279 2.30 21.18 -7.76
N ILE A 280 2.89 22.29 -8.23
CA ILE A 280 2.65 22.86 -9.55
C ILE A 280 3.43 22.02 -10.56
N PRO A 281 2.77 21.42 -11.57
CA PRO A 281 3.44 20.63 -12.59
C PRO A 281 4.51 21.42 -13.35
N TYR A 282 5.66 20.80 -13.61
CA TYR A 282 6.77 21.41 -14.34
C TYR A 282 7.44 20.42 -15.31
N PHE A 283 8.09 20.93 -16.34
CA PHE A 283 8.85 20.10 -17.27
C PHE A 283 10.16 19.66 -16.62
N TYR A 284 10.30 18.35 -16.37
CA TYR A 284 11.50 17.78 -15.78
C TYR A 284 12.32 17.03 -16.83
N PRO A 285 13.49 17.55 -17.25
CA PRO A 285 14.26 17.02 -18.39
C PRO A 285 14.59 15.53 -18.28
N ILE A 286 14.94 15.03 -17.08
CA ILE A 286 15.23 13.60 -16.87
C ILE A 286 14.01 12.75 -17.22
N GLN A 287 12.83 13.16 -16.78
CA GLN A 287 11.60 12.41 -16.98
C GLN A 287 11.15 12.44 -18.43
N ILE A 288 11.32 13.58 -19.12
CA ILE A 288 11.04 13.73 -20.54
C ILE A 288 12.00 12.85 -21.36
N ALA A 289 13.29 12.82 -21.01
CA ALA A 289 14.26 11.97 -21.69
C ALA A 289 13.97 10.48 -21.47
N GLN A 290 13.61 10.09 -20.24
CA GLN A 290 13.18 8.71 -19.96
C GLN A 290 11.94 8.33 -20.77
N PHE A 291 10.98 9.25 -20.93
CA PHE A 291 9.78 9.06 -21.74
C PHE A 291 10.13 8.91 -23.25
N ALA A 292 11.07 9.69 -23.75
CA ALA A 292 11.58 9.53 -25.12
C ALA A 292 12.25 8.16 -25.29
N LEU A 293 13.22 7.82 -24.43
CA LEU A 293 14.03 6.61 -24.53
C LEU A 293 13.21 5.32 -24.37
N GLN A 294 12.17 5.31 -23.51
CA GLN A 294 11.26 4.16 -23.44
C GLN A 294 10.48 3.97 -24.76
N HIS A 295 10.01 5.04 -25.39
CA HIS A 295 9.18 4.95 -26.59
C HIS A 295 10.05 4.57 -27.78
N TYR A 296 11.27 5.12 -27.85
CA TYR A 296 12.28 4.65 -28.79
C TYR A 296 12.52 3.14 -28.66
N SER A 297 12.77 2.68 -27.43
CA SER A 297 13.05 1.26 -27.15
C SER A 297 11.86 0.37 -27.52
N ARG A 298 10.64 0.76 -27.14
CA ARG A 298 9.41 0.02 -27.47
C ARG A 298 9.11 -0.01 -28.95
N ASN A 299 9.45 1.05 -29.68
CA ASN A 299 9.29 1.08 -31.13
C ASN A 299 10.12 0.01 -31.83
N LEU A 300 11.27 -0.36 -31.25
CA LEU A 300 12.15 -1.41 -31.75
C LEU A 300 11.77 -2.82 -31.25
N THR A 301 11.28 -2.92 -30.01
CA THR A 301 11.00 -4.24 -29.38
C THR A 301 9.59 -4.75 -29.61
N ASP A 302 8.61 -3.85 -29.71
CA ASP A 302 7.21 -4.27 -29.75
C ASP A 302 6.73 -4.56 -31.18
N LYS A 303 5.64 -5.32 -31.30
CA LYS A 303 4.97 -5.56 -32.59
C LYS A 303 4.47 -4.24 -33.23
N PRO A 304 4.44 -4.11 -34.56
CA PRO A 304 3.88 -2.92 -35.22
C PRO A 304 2.47 -2.57 -34.74
N PRO A 305 2.11 -1.28 -34.66
CA PRO A 305 0.76 -0.87 -34.27
C PRO A 305 -0.28 -1.28 -35.30
N LYS A 306 -1.50 -1.61 -34.85
CA LYS A 306 -2.65 -1.61 -35.74
C LYS A 306 -3.08 -0.17 -35.98
N VAL A 307 -3.48 0.14 -37.21
CA VAL A 307 -3.84 1.50 -37.64
C VAL A 307 -5.19 1.47 -38.33
N LYS A 308 -6.10 2.34 -37.88
CA LYS A 308 -7.33 2.68 -38.56
C LYS A 308 -7.20 4.12 -39.08
N SER A 309 -7.35 4.31 -40.39
CA SER A 309 -7.36 5.65 -40.99
C SER A 309 -8.78 6.08 -41.26
N ILE A 310 -9.13 7.26 -40.77
CA ILE A 310 -10.42 7.91 -40.96
C ILE A 310 -10.20 9.01 -42.00
N GLN A 311 -10.91 8.89 -43.12
CA GLN A 311 -10.91 9.91 -44.17
C GLN A 311 -11.80 11.08 -43.77
N LEU A 312 -11.50 12.27 -44.29
CA LEU A 312 -12.24 13.49 -43.96
C LEU A 312 -13.60 13.59 -44.69
N ASP A 313 -14.00 12.60 -45.48
CA ASP A 313 -15.28 12.61 -46.20
C ASP A 313 -16.47 12.71 -45.23
N GLN A 314 -16.37 12.08 -44.05
CA GLN A 314 -17.37 12.17 -42.97
C GLN A 314 -17.54 13.59 -42.39
N LEU A 315 -16.54 14.46 -42.55
CA LEU A 315 -16.62 15.86 -42.11
C LEU A 315 -17.38 16.70 -43.13
N ILE A 316 -17.16 16.47 -44.43
CA ILE A 316 -17.69 17.31 -45.52
C ILE A 316 -19.22 17.28 -45.59
N GLU A 317 -19.84 16.23 -45.06
CA GLU A 317 -21.31 16.10 -45.00
C GLU A 317 -21.98 17.01 -43.95
N GLN A 318 -21.21 17.69 -43.08
CA GLN A 318 -21.74 18.57 -42.03
C GLN A 318 -21.72 20.05 -42.43
N GLU A 319 -22.75 20.81 -42.05
CA GLU A 319 -23.01 22.21 -42.49
C GLU A 319 -21.87 23.21 -42.20
N HIS A 320 -20.90 22.87 -41.35
CA HIS A 320 -19.81 23.75 -40.92
C HIS A 320 -18.40 23.33 -41.36
N ALA A 321 -18.30 22.35 -42.27
CA ALA A 321 -17.04 21.82 -42.76
C ALA A 321 -16.91 22.05 -44.27
N VAL A 322 -15.98 22.91 -44.66
CA VAL A 322 -15.73 23.27 -46.06
C VAL A 322 -14.44 22.61 -46.53
N LYS A 323 -14.51 21.84 -47.61
CA LYS A 323 -13.32 21.28 -48.26
C LYS A 323 -12.44 22.43 -48.77
N LYS A 324 -11.18 22.47 -48.32
CA LYS A 324 -10.20 23.47 -48.75
C LYS A 324 -9.34 22.92 -49.88
N ASP A 325 -8.77 21.73 -49.67
CA ASP A 325 -8.01 20.97 -50.67
C ASP A 325 -8.46 19.50 -50.69
N GLU A 326 -7.90 18.66 -51.58
CA GLU A 326 -8.20 17.21 -51.61
C GLU A 326 -7.95 16.51 -50.28
N SER A 327 -6.99 17.01 -49.48
CA SER A 327 -6.59 16.42 -48.21
C SER A 327 -6.87 17.31 -46.99
N SER A 328 -7.54 18.44 -47.14
CA SER A 328 -7.74 19.41 -46.05
C SER A 328 -9.17 19.91 -45.96
N VAL A 329 -9.69 19.99 -44.73
CA VAL A 329 -11.04 20.50 -44.43
C VAL A 329 -10.90 21.65 -43.45
N LYS A 330 -11.54 22.77 -43.79
CA LYS A 330 -11.66 23.94 -42.93
C LYS A 330 -12.98 23.84 -42.16
N ILE A 331 -12.91 24.05 -40.87
CA ILE A 331 -14.05 24.11 -39.96
C ILE A 331 -14.27 25.57 -39.58
N THR A 332 -15.52 26.02 -39.72
CA THR A 332 -15.97 27.36 -39.29
C THR A 332 -17.22 27.19 -38.43
N SER A 333 -17.06 26.90 -37.14
CA SER A 333 -18.18 26.72 -36.21
C SER A 333 -17.81 27.17 -34.80
N SER A 334 -18.56 28.13 -34.25
CA SER A 334 -18.34 28.67 -32.90
C SER A 334 -19.02 27.84 -31.78
N GLU A 335 -20.19 27.23 -32.02
CA GLU A 335 -20.98 26.61 -30.93
C GLU A 335 -21.19 25.10 -31.07
N ASN A 336 -21.61 24.62 -32.24
CA ASN A 336 -21.97 23.20 -32.39
C ASN A 336 -20.80 22.28 -32.76
N GLY A 337 -19.69 22.82 -33.27
CA GLY A 337 -18.50 22.05 -33.65
C GLY A 337 -18.77 20.98 -34.72
N VAL A 338 -17.73 20.27 -35.16
CA VAL A 338 -17.84 19.20 -36.15
C VAL A 338 -17.38 17.88 -35.53
N ILE A 339 -18.20 16.84 -35.62
CA ILE A 339 -18.00 15.56 -34.93
C ILE A 339 -17.57 14.47 -35.90
N ILE A 340 -16.57 13.69 -35.51
CA ILE A 340 -16.10 12.50 -36.22
C ILE A 340 -16.34 11.30 -35.33
N ALA A 341 -17.04 10.29 -35.85
CA ALA A 341 -17.18 9.00 -35.16
C ALA A 341 -15.85 8.25 -35.21
N LEU A 342 -15.41 7.74 -34.07
CA LEU A 342 -14.20 6.94 -33.95
C LEU A 342 -14.54 5.44 -33.98
N ASP A 343 -13.55 4.59 -34.26
CA ASP A 343 -13.68 3.14 -34.19
C ASP A 343 -13.84 2.72 -32.72
N ASP A 344 -14.80 1.83 -32.47
CA ASP A 344 -15.24 1.41 -31.13
C ASP A 344 -14.41 0.26 -30.54
N ASP A 345 -13.42 -0.27 -31.29
CA ASP A 345 -12.48 -1.25 -30.76
C ASP A 345 -11.63 -0.61 -29.63
N PRO A 346 -11.75 -1.12 -28.38
CA PRO A 346 -11.10 -0.53 -27.20
C PRO A 346 -9.56 -0.71 -27.20
N SER A 347 -9.00 -1.39 -28.20
CA SER A 347 -7.56 -1.45 -28.42
C SER A 347 -6.98 -0.20 -29.07
N PHE A 348 -7.79 0.60 -29.78
CA PHE A 348 -7.35 1.84 -30.42
C PHE A 348 -7.44 3.04 -29.47
N THR A 349 -6.40 3.24 -28.66
CA THR A 349 -6.36 4.30 -27.63
C THR A 349 -5.62 5.56 -28.07
N VAL A 350 -4.85 5.52 -29.15
CA VAL A 350 -4.00 6.64 -29.59
C VAL A 350 -4.59 7.34 -30.81
N LEU A 351 -4.67 8.67 -30.75
CA LEU A 351 -5.11 9.53 -31.84
C LEU A 351 -3.96 10.34 -32.42
N ILE A 352 -3.86 10.34 -33.75
CA ILE A 352 -2.91 11.18 -34.50
C ILE A 352 -3.63 11.93 -35.60
N PHE A 353 -3.47 13.25 -35.64
CA PHE A 353 -4.01 14.08 -36.71
C PHE A 353 -3.23 15.39 -36.87
N SER A 354 -3.30 16.00 -38.06
CA SER A 354 -2.68 17.29 -38.33
C SER A 354 -3.72 18.40 -38.26
N TRP A 355 -3.47 19.42 -37.44
CA TRP A 355 -4.41 20.47 -37.09
C TRP A 355 -3.73 21.85 -37.07
N ILE A 356 -4.45 22.86 -37.55
CA ILE A 356 -4.12 24.29 -37.43
C ILE A 356 -5.29 25.00 -36.76
N PRO A 357 -5.09 25.63 -35.60
CA PRO A 357 -6.05 26.61 -35.07
C PRO A 357 -5.96 27.93 -35.85
N GLU A 358 -7.08 28.43 -36.37
CA GLU A 358 -7.18 29.72 -37.06
C GLU A 358 -7.59 30.86 -36.12
N ASN A 359 -8.27 30.55 -35.00
CA ASN A 359 -8.59 31.48 -33.93
C ASN A 359 -8.20 30.93 -32.54
N ASP A 360 -8.29 31.76 -31.50
CA ASP A 360 -7.92 31.38 -30.13
C ASP A 360 -9.00 30.51 -29.47
N ASP A 361 -10.23 30.56 -29.99
CA ASP A 361 -11.35 29.71 -29.59
C ASP A 361 -11.25 28.28 -30.17
N ALA A 362 -10.28 28.02 -31.04
CA ALA A 362 -10.06 26.72 -31.64
C ALA A 362 -9.70 25.68 -30.57
N ALA A 363 -10.50 24.63 -30.50
CA ALA A 363 -10.34 23.56 -29.53
C ALA A 363 -10.76 22.22 -30.15
N PHE A 364 -10.39 21.12 -29.50
CA PHE A 364 -10.94 19.81 -29.84
C PHE A 364 -11.25 19.02 -28.57
N SER A 365 -12.22 18.12 -28.64
CA SER A 365 -12.52 17.20 -27.55
C SER A 365 -12.61 15.77 -28.01
N VAL A 366 -12.21 14.85 -27.14
CA VAL A 366 -12.40 13.42 -27.33
C VAL A 366 -13.39 12.93 -26.28
N THR A 367 -14.49 12.34 -26.75
CA THR A 367 -15.50 11.71 -25.89
C THR A 367 -15.21 10.23 -25.81
N ILE A 368 -15.11 9.70 -24.59
CA ILE A 368 -14.83 8.29 -24.31
C ILE A 368 -15.84 7.73 -23.31
N THR A 369 -15.96 6.41 -23.27
CA THR A 369 -16.72 5.70 -22.24
C THR A 369 -15.77 4.88 -21.38
N ASP A 370 -15.82 5.04 -20.05
CA ASP A 370 -15.15 4.14 -19.10
C ASP A 370 -16.01 2.90 -18.89
N GLN A 371 -15.52 1.75 -19.34
CA GLN A 371 -16.24 0.47 -19.29
C GLN A 371 -16.42 -0.05 -17.86
N ARG A 372 -15.64 0.44 -16.89
CA ARG A 372 -15.71 -0.01 -15.49
C ARG A 372 -16.82 0.70 -14.72
N SER A 373 -17.01 1.98 -15.01
CA SER A 373 -17.99 2.85 -14.36
C SER A 373 -19.24 3.12 -15.21
N HIS A 374 -19.20 2.74 -16.49
CA HIS A 374 -20.20 3.07 -17.52
C HIS A 374 -20.47 4.58 -17.67
N ARG A 375 -19.49 5.42 -17.31
CA ARG A 375 -19.58 6.88 -17.43
C ARG A 375 -18.98 7.36 -18.73
N THR A 376 -19.52 8.48 -19.22
CA THR A 376 -18.92 9.21 -20.33
C THR A 376 -17.88 10.17 -19.77
N VAL A 377 -16.68 10.19 -20.34
CA VAL A 377 -15.64 11.15 -20.01
C VAL A 377 -15.32 11.96 -21.26
N LYS A 378 -15.31 13.28 -21.12
CA LYS A 378 -15.00 14.20 -22.19
C LYS A 378 -13.70 14.94 -21.87
N LEU A 379 -12.68 14.72 -22.71
CA LEU A 379 -11.40 15.39 -22.62
C LEU A 379 -11.39 16.57 -23.59
N MET A 380 -11.41 17.79 -23.07
CA MET A 380 -11.37 19.05 -23.81
C MET A 380 -9.94 19.57 -23.91
N TYR A 381 -9.47 19.93 -25.10
CA TYR A 381 -8.15 20.50 -25.35
C TYR A 381 -8.33 21.91 -25.91
N LYS A 382 -7.95 22.93 -25.14
CA LYS A 382 -8.12 24.35 -25.52
C LYS A 382 -6.91 25.20 -25.17
N PHE A 383 -6.72 26.31 -25.89
CA PHE A 383 -5.69 27.30 -25.58
C PHE A 383 -6.07 28.08 -24.33
N VAL A 384 -5.46 27.69 -23.21
CA VAL A 384 -5.58 28.38 -21.92
C VAL A 384 -4.23 28.25 -21.24
N GLU A 385 -3.62 29.37 -20.85
CA GLU A 385 -2.38 29.34 -20.07
C GLU A 385 -2.70 28.96 -18.61
N ASP A 386 -2.59 27.67 -18.29
CA ASP A 386 -2.83 27.15 -16.94
C ASP A 386 -1.73 26.16 -16.53
N ARG A 387 -1.07 26.46 -15.41
CA ARG A 387 0.06 25.67 -14.90
C ARG A 387 -0.34 24.28 -14.38
N ARG A 388 -1.63 24.01 -14.16
CA ARG A 388 -2.12 22.72 -13.65
C ARG A 388 -2.08 21.60 -14.70
N CYS A 389 -1.88 21.95 -15.98
CA CYS A 389 -1.91 21.08 -17.15
C CYS A 389 -3.27 20.45 -17.46
N VAL A 390 -3.92 19.84 -16.47
CA VAL A 390 -5.24 19.21 -16.55
C VAL A 390 -6.05 19.48 -15.28
N TRP A 391 -7.32 19.81 -15.44
CA TRP A 391 -8.27 20.05 -14.35
C TRP A 391 -9.70 19.62 -14.72
N PRO A 392 -10.52 19.23 -13.74
CA PRO A 392 -11.93 18.96 -13.98
C PRO A 392 -12.70 20.26 -14.18
N ASN A 393 -13.65 20.27 -15.11
CA ASN A 393 -14.60 21.36 -15.29
C ASN A 393 -15.77 21.13 -14.33
N ILE A 394 -15.56 21.45 -13.06
CA ILE A 394 -16.63 21.43 -12.06
C ILE A 394 -17.30 22.79 -12.12
N GLU A 395 -18.61 22.83 -12.36
CA GLU A 395 -19.41 24.04 -12.16
C GLU A 395 -19.32 24.41 -10.67
N THR A 396 -18.57 25.48 -10.40
CA THR A 396 -18.34 26.03 -9.08
C THR A 396 -19.64 26.65 -8.58
N ASP A 397 -20.51 25.85 -7.97
CA ASP A 397 -21.45 26.29 -6.92
C ASP A 397 -22.13 25.15 -6.15
N ASP A 398 -21.91 23.88 -6.51
CA ASP A 398 -22.56 22.76 -5.80
C ASP A 398 -21.56 21.67 -5.39
N TYR A 399 -20.70 21.96 -4.40
CA TYR A 399 -19.84 20.95 -3.75
C TYR A 399 -20.67 20.09 -2.76
N ASN A 400 -21.78 19.50 -3.23
CA ASN A 400 -22.53 18.49 -2.50
C ASN A 400 -21.98 17.09 -2.80
N GLU A 401 -21.99 16.20 -1.80
CA GLU A 401 -21.50 14.81 -1.89
C GLU A 401 -22.18 13.97 -3.00
N ASP A 402 -23.27 14.46 -3.58
CA ASP A 402 -24.01 13.84 -4.69
C ASP A 402 -23.36 14.01 -6.09
N ASN A 403 -22.34 14.86 -6.26
CA ASN A 403 -21.59 14.99 -7.53
C ASN A 403 -20.85 13.72 -7.96
N ARG A 404 -20.79 12.69 -7.10
CA ARG A 404 -20.34 11.36 -7.51
C ARG A 404 -21.30 10.68 -8.49
N LYS A 405 -22.46 11.24 -8.82
CA LYS A 405 -23.49 10.68 -9.72
C LYS A 405 -23.64 11.41 -11.06
N GLN A 406 -22.71 12.26 -11.48
CA GLN A 406 -22.74 12.76 -12.87
C GLN A 406 -22.39 11.62 -13.84
N ASP A 407 -23.27 11.40 -14.83
CA ASP A 407 -23.08 10.42 -15.91
C ASP A 407 -22.01 10.87 -16.92
N GLU A 408 -21.71 12.18 -16.98
CA GLU A 408 -20.68 12.79 -17.82
C GLU A 408 -19.64 13.56 -16.97
N LEU A 409 -18.36 13.22 -17.13
CA LEU A 409 -17.24 13.94 -16.52
C LEU A 409 -16.47 14.72 -17.58
N VAL A 410 -16.24 16.01 -17.37
CA VAL A 410 -15.51 16.86 -18.31
C VAL A 410 -14.18 17.32 -17.71
N PHE A 411 -13.09 17.12 -18.44
CA PHE A 411 -11.76 17.57 -18.05
C PHE A 411 -11.18 18.46 -19.14
N THR A 412 -10.47 19.51 -18.75
CA THR A 412 -9.74 20.37 -19.67
C THR A 412 -8.24 20.11 -19.57
N TYR A 413 -7.60 19.94 -20.73
CA TYR A 413 -6.17 19.98 -20.96
C TYR A 413 -5.78 21.33 -21.59
N SER A 414 -4.72 21.93 -21.05
CA SER A 414 -4.14 23.17 -21.58
C SER A 414 -3.27 22.88 -22.82
N LEU A 415 -3.59 23.55 -23.93
CA LEU A 415 -2.74 23.62 -25.14
C LEU A 415 -1.68 24.73 -25.07
N GLY A 416 -1.53 25.39 -23.91
CA GLY A 416 -0.59 26.49 -23.74
C GLY A 416 -1.01 27.77 -24.48
N LYS A 417 -0.01 28.55 -24.92
CA LYS A 417 -0.21 29.74 -25.75
C LYS A 417 -0.27 29.38 -27.21
N ARG A 418 -1.06 30.13 -27.97
CA ARG A 418 -1.13 29.98 -29.42
C ARG A 418 0.05 30.71 -30.07
N ASP A 419 1.16 30.00 -30.21
CA ASP A 419 2.38 30.54 -30.83
C ASP A 419 2.63 29.97 -32.24
N HIS A 420 1.65 29.25 -32.80
CA HIS A 420 1.84 28.42 -33.99
C HIS A 420 0.77 28.71 -35.05
N PHE A 421 1.22 29.29 -36.16
CA PHE A 421 0.41 29.56 -37.36
C PHE A 421 0.61 28.50 -38.46
N SER A 422 1.18 27.35 -38.11
CA SER A 422 1.52 26.24 -39.01
C SER A 422 0.89 24.93 -38.56
N PHE A 423 0.85 23.92 -39.45
CA PHE A 423 0.33 22.59 -39.13
C PHE A 423 1.07 21.98 -37.95
N GLN A 424 0.30 21.53 -36.96
CA GLN A 424 0.80 20.75 -35.84
C GLN A 424 0.25 19.33 -35.92
N THR A 425 1.10 18.35 -35.74
CA THR A 425 0.68 16.96 -35.55
C THR A 425 0.34 16.71 -34.09
N ILE A 426 -0.94 16.52 -33.80
CA ILE A 426 -1.41 16.12 -32.48
C ILE A 426 -1.22 14.61 -32.35
N VAL A 427 -0.62 14.17 -31.24
CA VAL A 427 -0.42 12.75 -30.88
C VAL A 427 -0.84 12.59 -29.43
N ARG A 428 -1.99 11.96 -29.18
CA ARG A 428 -2.54 11.78 -27.82
C ARG A 428 -2.81 10.32 -27.52
N ASP A 429 -2.30 9.84 -26.40
CA ASP A 429 -2.74 8.57 -25.81
C ASP A 429 -3.91 8.83 -24.87
N ILE A 430 -5.11 8.57 -25.39
CA ILE A 430 -6.36 8.89 -24.70
C ILE A 430 -6.55 8.01 -23.47
N LEU A 431 -5.96 6.80 -23.44
CA LEU A 431 -5.95 5.95 -22.25
C LEU A 431 -5.21 6.62 -21.10
N ILE A 432 -4.02 7.14 -21.39
CA ILE A 432 -3.18 7.83 -20.40
C ILE A 432 -3.82 9.14 -19.97
N ASP A 433 -4.32 9.94 -20.92
CA ASP A 433 -4.97 11.22 -20.61
C ASP A 433 -6.22 11.02 -19.76
N THR A 434 -7.04 10.01 -20.06
CA THR A 434 -8.19 9.65 -19.23
C THR A 434 -7.74 9.19 -17.85
N SER A 435 -6.72 8.34 -17.77
CA SER A 435 -6.23 7.83 -16.48
C SER A 435 -5.69 8.94 -15.58
N LYS A 436 -5.02 9.94 -16.15
CA LYS A 436 -4.51 11.10 -15.40
C LYS A 436 -5.62 12.07 -15.00
N ALA A 437 -6.63 12.23 -15.84
CA ALA A 437 -7.80 13.04 -15.53
C ALA A 437 -8.68 12.43 -14.43
N LEU A 438 -8.98 11.12 -14.49
CA LEU A 438 -9.77 10.45 -13.47
C LEU A 438 -9.09 10.41 -12.10
N ALA A 439 -7.75 10.30 -12.08
CA ALA A 439 -6.97 10.37 -10.84
C ALA A 439 -7.12 11.71 -10.08
N LEU A 440 -7.74 12.73 -10.67
CA LEU A 440 -8.00 14.02 -10.03
C LEU A 440 -9.25 14.03 -9.15
N VAL A 441 -10.23 13.19 -9.48
CA VAL A 441 -11.56 13.19 -8.89
C VAL A 441 -11.86 11.89 -8.16
N GLU A 442 -11.22 10.79 -8.54
CA GLU A 442 -11.39 9.50 -7.89
C GLU A 442 -10.41 9.34 -6.72
N PRO A 443 -10.89 8.98 -5.51
CA PRO A 443 -10.01 8.68 -4.40
C PRO A 443 -9.16 7.45 -4.73
N VAL A 444 -7.84 7.57 -4.52
CA VAL A 444 -6.90 6.44 -4.69
C VAL A 444 -7.30 5.32 -3.72
N SER A 445 -8.02 4.31 -4.20
CA SER A 445 -8.32 3.14 -3.39
C SER A 445 -7.05 2.31 -3.26
N VAL A 446 -6.40 2.37 -2.10
CA VAL A 446 -5.25 1.53 -1.75
C VAL A 446 -5.76 0.10 -1.54
N ARG A 447 -5.25 -0.86 -2.32
CA ARG A 447 -5.57 -2.28 -2.08
C ARG A 447 -4.93 -2.73 -0.76
N LYS A 448 -5.52 -3.73 -0.09
CA LYS A 448 -5.05 -4.28 1.19
C LYS A 448 -3.61 -4.86 1.15
N ASP A 449 -3.04 -5.04 -0.03
CA ASP A 449 -1.66 -5.50 -0.26
C ASP A 449 -0.64 -4.36 -0.40
N GLY A 450 -1.08 -3.10 -0.26
CA GLY A 450 -0.23 -1.92 -0.43
C GLY A 450 0.01 -1.53 -1.89
N THR A 451 -0.60 -2.22 -2.86
CA THR A 451 -0.57 -1.80 -4.26
C THR A 451 -1.70 -0.81 -4.55
N GLN A 452 -1.36 0.32 -5.14
CA GLN A 452 -2.37 1.27 -5.61
C GLN A 452 -3.22 0.63 -6.72
N ASN A 453 -4.46 1.10 -6.90
CA ASN A 453 -5.27 0.69 -8.04
C ASN A 453 -4.43 0.86 -9.32
N GLY A 454 -4.19 -0.25 -10.03
CA GLY A 454 -3.57 -0.16 -11.34
C GLY A 454 -4.43 0.76 -12.19
N GLY A 455 -3.83 1.80 -12.76
CA GLY A 455 -4.51 2.75 -13.64
C GLY A 455 -5.25 2.06 -14.78
N LEU A 456 -5.96 2.84 -15.59
CA LEU A 456 -6.71 2.30 -16.73
C LEU A 456 -5.80 1.43 -17.62
N LYS A 457 -6.35 0.30 -18.07
CA LYS A 457 -5.71 -0.63 -18.98
C LYS A 457 -6.41 -0.60 -20.34
N THR A 458 -5.73 -1.10 -21.37
CA THR A 458 -6.36 -1.35 -22.67
C THR A 458 -7.59 -2.26 -22.48
N GLY A 459 -8.73 -1.87 -23.05
CA GLY A 459 -10.02 -2.51 -22.80
C GLY A 459 -10.91 -1.77 -21.80
N ASP A 460 -10.35 -0.93 -20.91
CA ASP A 460 -11.14 -0.21 -19.90
C ASP A 460 -11.83 1.03 -20.48
N ILE A 461 -11.40 1.52 -21.65
CA ILE A 461 -12.03 2.66 -22.33
C ILE A 461 -12.37 2.35 -23.79
N THR A 462 -13.39 3.01 -24.29
CA THR A 462 -13.74 3.04 -25.72
C THR A 462 -13.83 4.49 -26.18
N LEU A 463 -13.22 4.81 -27.33
CA LEU A 463 -13.29 6.14 -27.93
C LEU A 463 -14.57 6.24 -28.76
N LEU A 464 -15.42 7.24 -28.49
CA LEU A 464 -16.69 7.41 -29.20
C LEU A 464 -16.55 8.42 -30.35
N SER A 465 -16.04 9.61 -30.05
CA SER A 465 -15.97 10.67 -31.05
C SER A 465 -14.85 11.67 -30.79
N LEU A 466 -14.37 12.27 -31.89
CA LEU A 466 -13.47 13.41 -31.91
C LEU A 466 -14.26 14.61 -32.44
N LYS A 467 -14.35 15.67 -31.65
CA LYS A 467 -15.09 16.88 -31.98
C LYS A 467 -14.15 18.08 -32.07
N PHE A 468 -14.30 18.90 -33.09
CA PHE A 468 -13.54 20.13 -33.28
C PHE A 468 -14.43 21.35 -33.08
N TYR A 469 -13.86 22.41 -32.52
CA TYR A 469 -14.51 23.66 -32.16
C TYR A 469 -13.70 24.84 -32.68
N GLY A 470 -14.37 25.97 -32.91
CA GLY A 470 -13.73 27.18 -33.41
C GLY A 470 -13.27 27.04 -34.86
N ASP A 471 -12.55 28.06 -35.33
CA ASP A 471 -12.05 28.07 -36.69
C ASP A 471 -10.74 27.29 -36.73
N CYS A 472 -10.72 26.20 -37.48
CA CYS A 472 -9.51 25.39 -37.63
C CYS A 472 -9.45 24.66 -38.97
N THR A 473 -8.24 24.29 -39.38
CA THR A 473 -8.02 23.46 -40.57
C THR A 473 -7.43 22.12 -40.14
N ILE A 474 -8.01 21.02 -40.63
CA ILE A 474 -7.55 19.65 -40.38
C ILE A 474 -7.07 19.04 -41.68
N ARG A 475 -6.01 18.23 -41.61
CA ARG A 475 -5.48 17.49 -42.75
C ARG A 475 -5.63 15.98 -42.56
N ALA A 476 -6.07 15.31 -43.63
CA ALA A 476 -6.22 13.86 -43.70
C ALA A 476 -4.87 13.14 -43.74
N PRO A 477 -4.80 11.87 -43.34
CA PRO A 477 -5.83 11.13 -42.61
C PRO A 477 -5.74 11.37 -41.10
N ILE A 478 -6.88 11.24 -40.40
CA ILE A 478 -6.88 11.06 -38.94
C ILE A 478 -6.60 9.58 -38.68
N LYS A 479 -5.66 9.27 -37.80
CA LYS A 479 -5.27 7.90 -37.48
C LYS A 479 -5.67 7.56 -36.04
N GLN A 480 -6.39 6.45 -35.89
CA GLN A 480 -6.57 5.77 -34.61
C GLN A 480 -5.62 4.58 -34.58
N GLN A 481 -4.82 4.47 -33.52
CA GLN A 481 -3.76 3.47 -33.41
C GLN A 481 -3.76 2.79 -32.05
N THR A 482 -3.25 1.57 -32.00
CA THR A 482 -3.01 0.88 -30.72
C THR A 482 -1.86 1.51 -29.93
N LYS A 483 -0.94 2.20 -30.61
CA LYS A 483 0.25 2.87 -30.05
C LYS A 483 0.95 3.72 -31.11
N ALA A 484 1.69 4.73 -30.68
CA ALA A 484 2.43 5.67 -31.55
C ALA A 484 3.83 5.99 -30.99
N HIS A 485 4.63 4.95 -30.75
CA HIS A 485 5.91 5.10 -30.05
C HIS A 485 6.92 5.96 -30.82
N HIS A 486 6.99 5.83 -32.14
CA HIS A 486 7.87 6.64 -32.96
C HIS A 486 7.51 8.14 -32.86
N GLU A 487 6.23 8.47 -33.01
CA GLU A 487 5.74 9.84 -32.97
C GLU A 487 5.92 10.47 -31.58
N MET A 488 5.66 9.72 -30.50
CA MET A 488 5.90 10.16 -29.13
C MET A 488 7.38 10.40 -28.85
N PHE A 489 8.27 9.54 -29.37
CA PHE A 489 9.71 9.73 -29.26
C PHE A 489 10.17 11.01 -29.97
N LEU A 490 9.72 11.24 -31.21
CA LEU A 490 10.09 12.43 -31.97
C LEU A 490 9.60 13.71 -31.29
N ARG A 491 8.35 13.73 -30.80
CA ARG A 491 7.81 14.87 -30.04
C ARG A 491 8.63 15.19 -28.79
N ALA A 492 8.99 14.16 -28.04
CA ALA A 492 9.85 14.34 -26.87
C ALA A 492 11.28 14.79 -27.24
N SER A 493 11.79 14.37 -28.40
CA SER A 493 13.10 14.80 -28.91
C SER A 493 13.09 16.27 -29.35
N GLU A 494 12.05 16.70 -30.07
CA GLU A 494 11.84 18.10 -30.46
C GLU A 494 11.72 19.04 -29.26
N TRP A 495 11.16 18.56 -28.14
CA TRP A 495 11.11 19.33 -26.90
C TRP A 495 12.51 19.75 -26.43
N PHE A 496 13.52 18.87 -26.54
CA PHE A 496 14.90 19.19 -26.18
C PHE A 496 15.51 20.27 -27.07
N LEU A 497 15.18 20.31 -28.37
CA LEU A 497 15.63 21.38 -29.27
C LEU A 497 15.03 22.73 -28.88
N LYS A 498 13.71 22.75 -28.60
CA LYS A 498 12.97 23.98 -28.30
C LYS A 498 13.26 24.56 -26.91
N ASN A 499 13.68 23.72 -25.96
CA ASN A 499 13.83 24.10 -24.55
C ASN A 499 15.28 24.03 -24.05
N GLN A 500 16.26 23.95 -24.95
CA GLN A 500 17.67 24.12 -24.58
C GLN A 500 17.94 25.59 -24.24
N ASP A 501 18.60 25.83 -23.11
CA ASP A 501 18.94 27.18 -22.66
C ASP A 501 20.20 27.73 -23.35
N SER A 502 20.54 28.98 -23.05
CA SER A 502 21.72 29.65 -23.62
C SER A 502 23.05 29.10 -23.12
N GLN A 503 23.06 28.31 -22.04
CA GLN A 503 24.24 27.60 -21.53
C GLN A 503 24.42 26.23 -22.20
N GLY A 504 23.49 25.83 -23.07
CA GLY A 504 23.48 24.53 -23.74
C GLY A 504 22.79 23.43 -22.95
N GLY A 505 22.18 23.75 -21.81
CA GLY A 505 21.56 22.77 -20.94
C GLY A 505 20.04 22.74 -20.99
N TRP A 506 19.48 21.90 -20.12
CA TRP A 506 18.06 21.86 -19.82
C TRP A 506 17.89 22.07 -18.32
N ALA A 507 17.65 23.33 -17.95
CA ALA A 507 17.55 23.75 -16.57
C ALA A 507 16.28 23.19 -15.91
N VAL A 508 16.41 22.78 -14.65
CA VAL A 508 15.27 22.34 -13.84
C VAL A 508 14.59 23.57 -13.23
N PRO A 509 13.31 23.85 -13.55
CA PRO A 509 12.67 25.14 -13.23
C PRO A 509 12.20 25.25 -11.77
N VAL A 510 12.56 24.28 -10.91
CA VAL A 510 12.13 24.24 -9.51
C VAL A 510 13.32 24.08 -8.56
N GLN A 511 13.18 24.59 -7.35
CA GLN A 511 14.16 24.43 -6.29
C GLN A 511 14.24 22.97 -5.82
N ARG A 512 15.45 22.52 -5.47
CA ARG A 512 15.69 21.19 -4.90
C ARG A 512 16.43 21.30 -3.58
N THR A 513 15.88 20.72 -2.50
CA THR A 513 16.53 20.67 -1.18
C THR A 513 17.00 19.26 -0.82
N ILE A 514 18.26 19.11 -0.44
CA ILE A 514 18.92 17.83 -0.19
C ILE A 514 19.44 17.81 1.25
N ALA A 515 19.46 16.61 1.85
CA ALA A 515 19.95 16.37 3.21
C ALA A 515 19.25 17.26 4.25
N ASP A 516 17.93 17.09 4.40
CA ASP A 516 17.12 17.84 5.37
C ASP A 516 17.33 19.37 5.28
N ASN A 517 17.31 19.89 4.05
CA ASN A 517 17.51 21.29 3.69
C ASN A 517 18.92 21.87 3.93
N GLN A 518 19.95 21.04 4.17
CA GLN A 518 21.33 21.52 4.30
C GLN A 518 21.94 21.97 2.97
N LEU A 519 21.51 21.37 1.86
CA LEU A 519 21.96 21.73 0.51
C LEU A 519 20.77 22.17 -0.32
N VAL A 520 20.85 23.34 -0.93
CA VAL A 520 19.75 23.93 -1.70
C VAL A 520 20.25 24.29 -3.09
N LEU A 521 19.56 23.78 -4.10
CA LEU A 521 19.71 24.19 -5.50
C LEU A 521 18.55 25.10 -5.86
N ALA A 522 18.84 26.37 -6.15
CA ALA A 522 17.86 27.31 -6.67
C ALA A 522 17.34 26.85 -8.03
N ALA A 523 16.09 27.20 -8.37
CA ALA A 523 15.52 26.93 -9.68
C ALA A 523 16.44 27.44 -10.81
N GLY A 524 16.56 26.66 -11.88
CA GLY A 524 17.50 26.90 -12.98
C GLY A 524 18.76 26.03 -12.95
N TRP A 525 18.85 25.05 -12.04
CA TRP A 525 20.03 24.17 -11.92
C TRP A 525 20.06 23.09 -13.02
N HIS A 526 21.26 22.65 -13.40
CA HIS A 526 21.50 21.59 -14.38
C HIS A 526 21.80 20.25 -13.72
N SER A 527 21.53 19.14 -14.40
CA SER A 527 21.83 17.79 -13.91
C SER A 527 22.65 17.03 -14.93
N ALA A 528 23.77 16.42 -14.53
CA ALA A 528 24.56 15.55 -15.42
C ALA A 528 23.73 14.36 -15.95
N MET A 529 22.81 13.85 -15.14
CA MET A 529 21.88 12.79 -15.57
C MET A 529 20.87 13.30 -16.61
N ALA A 530 20.38 14.54 -16.46
CA ALA A 530 19.55 15.17 -17.48
C ALA A 530 20.33 15.35 -18.79
N GLN A 531 21.57 15.85 -18.70
CA GLN A 531 22.41 16.04 -19.89
C GLN A 531 22.71 14.71 -20.58
N GLY A 532 23.13 13.69 -19.83
CA GLY A 532 23.43 12.36 -20.39
C GLY A 532 22.23 11.69 -21.05
N HIS A 533 21.05 11.71 -20.42
CA HIS A 533 19.87 11.18 -21.08
C HIS A 533 19.47 11.98 -22.32
N ALA A 534 19.54 13.31 -22.27
CA ALA A 534 19.25 14.15 -23.43
C ALA A 534 20.23 13.85 -24.58
N LEU A 535 21.53 13.72 -24.31
CA LEU A 535 22.53 13.28 -25.30
C LEU A 535 22.16 11.92 -25.93
N SER A 536 21.67 10.97 -25.13
CA SER A 536 21.19 9.66 -25.62
C SER A 536 19.94 9.78 -26.49
N VAL A 537 19.03 10.71 -26.18
CA VAL A 537 17.83 11.03 -26.98
C VAL A 537 18.22 11.68 -28.30
N LEU A 538 19.06 12.73 -28.26
CA LEU A 538 19.52 13.48 -29.43
C LEU A 538 20.27 12.58 -30.42
N THR A 539 21.12 11.68 -29.92
CA THR A 539 21.82 10.68 -30.76
C THR A 539 20.84 9.81 -31.54
N ARG A 540 19.80 9.31 -30.87
CA ARG A 540 18.76 8.46 -31.47
C ARG A 540 17.82 9.25 -32.38
N ALA A 541 17.56 10.52 -32.07
CA ALA A 541 16.74 11.41 -32.87
C ALA A 541 17.45 11.76 -34.19
N PHE A 542 18.74 12.07 -34.13
CA PHE A 542 19.58 12.22 -35.32
C PHE A 542 19.57 10.95 -36.16
N HIS A 543 19.79 9.78 -35.55
CA HIS A 543 19.74 8.50 -36.27
C HIS A 543 18.39 8.27 -36.97
N ALA A 544 17.28 8.60 -36.32
CA ALA A 544 15.94 8.42 -36.85
C ALA A 544 15.53 9.42 -37.94
N THR A 545 16.06 10.65 -37.92
CA THR A 545 15.58 11.77 -38.77
C THR A 545 16.62 12.31 -39.74
N GLN A 546 17.91 12.07 -39.48
CA GLN A 546 19.06 12.69 -40.14
C GLN A 546 19.11 14.22 -40.02
N ASP A 547 18.40 14.80 -39.04
CA ASP A 547 18.41 16.25 -38.78
C ASP A 547 19.61 16.65 -37.91
N SER A 548 20.53 17.45 -38.47
CA SER A 548 21.74 17.92 -37.79
C SER A 548 21.48 18.82 -36.59
N SER A 549 20.28 19.40 -36.46
CA SER A 549 19.90 20.22 -35.31
C SER A 549 20.05 19.46 -33.97
N PHE A 550 19.83 18.13 -33.98
CA PHE A 550 20.05 17.29 -32.81
C PHE A 550 21.52 17.16 -32.42
N ILE A 551 22.43 17.14 -33.40
CA ILE A 551 23.88 17.12 -33.13
C ILE A 551 24.31 18.48 -32.57
N GLU A 552 23.86 19.58 -33.17
CA GLU A 552 24.18 20.94 -32.70
C GLU A 552 23.72 21.17 -31.25
N ALA A 553 22.53 20.69 -30.91
CA ALA A 553 22.05 20.74 -29.52
C ALA A 553 22.94 19.90 -28.59
N GLY A 554 23.37 18.71 -29.02
CA GLY A 554 24.23 17.86 -28.19
C GLY A 554 25.62 18.46 -27.95
N GLU A 555 26.24 19.08 -28.97
CA GLU A 555 27.54 19.75 -28.83
C GLU A 555 27.47 20.91 -27.81
N LYS A 556 26.37 21.68 -27.81
CA LYS A 556 26.14 22.73 -26.82
C LYS A 556 26.03 22.16 -25.40
N ALA A 557 25.39 21.01 -25.23
CA ALA A 557 25.22 20.36 -23.92
C ALA A 557 26.54 19.84 -23.32
N LEU A 558 27.54 19.51 -24.14
CA LEU A 558 28.85 19.05 -23.67
C LEU A 558 29.58 20.10 -22.81
N HIS A 559 29.35 21.39 -23.07
CA HIS A 559 30.00 22.49 -22.35
C HIS A 559 29.77 22.41 -20.82
N LEU A 560 28.58 21.98 -20.39
CA LEU A 560 28.24 21.89 -18.96
C LEU A 560 29.06 20.84 -18.20
N PHE A 561 29.54 19.79 -18.88
CA PHE A 561 30.40 18.76 -18.28
C PHE A 561 31.80 19.28 -17.95
N ASN A 562 32.25 20.35 -18.62
CA ASN A 562 33.51 21.02 -18.33
C ASN A 562 33.37 22.13 -17.28
N LYS A 563 32.15 22.65 -17.08
CA LYS A 563 31.85 23.77 -16.20
C LYS A 563 31.68 23.32 -14.74
N PRO A 564 32.32 24.01 -13.76
CA PRO A 564 32.14 23.70 -12.34
C PRO A 564 30.70 23.86 -11.86
N ALA A 565 30.27 23.02 -10.92
CA ALA A 565 28.97 23.08 -10.26
C ALA A 565 28.71 24.44 -9.59
N SER A 566 29.74 25.04 -8.99
CA SER A 566 29.68 26.39 -8.41
C SER A 566 29.42 27.51 -9.41
N GLU A 567 29.63 27.26 -10.70
CA GLU A 567 29.44 28.22 -11.79
C GLU A 567 28.22 27.88 -12.66
N GLY A 568 27.33 27.01 -12.16
CA GLY A 568 26.13 26.57 -12.87
C GLY A 568 26.35 25.45 -13.89
N GLY A 569 27.54 24.83 -13.87
CA GLY A 569 27.83 23.59 -14.60
C GLY A 569 27.42 22.33 -13.82
N VAL A 570 27.93 21.18 -14.24
CA VAL A 570 27.65 19.90 -13.57
C VAL A 570 28.89 19.18 -13.04
N LYS A 571 30.08 19.79 -13.15
CA LYS A 571 31.34 19.17 -12.71
C LYS A 571 31.68 19.51 -11.26
N ASN A 572 31.99 18.50 -10.47
CA ASN A 572 32.60 18.64 -9.16
C ASN A 572 33.90 17.84 -9.09
N SER A 573 34.70 18.03 -8.04
CA SER A 573 35.92 17.25 -7.82
C SER A 573 36.01 16.70 -6.41
N LEU A 574 36.46 15.45 -6.29
CA LEU A 574 36.74 14.79 -5.01
C LEU A 574 38.08 14.07 -5.12
N PHE A 575 38.99 14.33 -4.19
CA PHE A 575 40.36 13.76 -4.18
C PHE A 575 41.14 13.97 -5.50
N GLY A 576 40.86 15.06 -6.22
CA GLY A 576 41.51 15.37 -7.50
C GLY A 576 40.92 14.64 -8.71
N TYR A 577 39.80 13.93 -8.54
CA TYR A 577 39.07 13.25 -9.60
C TYR A 577 37.76 13.98 -9.92
N ASP A 578 37.47 14.13 -11.20
CA ASP A 578 36.26 14.83 -11.69
C ASP A 578 35.02 13.93 -11.55
N PHE A 579 33.89 14.53 -11.20
CA PHE A 579 32.60 13.85 -11.09
C PHE A 579 31.51 14.70 -11.73
N PHE A 580 30.62 14.07 -12.51
CA PHE A 580 29.47 14.74 -13.12
C PHE A 580 28.23 14.54 -12.25
N GLU A 581 27.79 15.62 -11.62
CA GLU A 581 26.79 15.62 -10.55
C GLU A 581 25.35 15.48 -11.08
N GLU A 582 24.60 14.53 -10.54
CA GLU A 582 23.13 14.52 -10.71
C GLU A 582 22.52 15.78 -10.11
N TYR A 583 23.01 16.19 -8.94
CA TYR A 583 22.64 17.41 -8.23
C TYR A 583 23.91 18.22 -7.97
N PRO A 584 24.18 19.31 -8.73
CA PRO A 584 25.42 20.07 -8.66
C PRO A 584 25.46 20.98 -7.42
N THR A 585 25.35 20.38 -6.24
CA THR A 585 25.45 21.06 -4.95
C THR A 585 26.89 21.44 -4.63
N VAL A 586 27.04 22.45 -3.78
CA VAL A 586 28.33 22.83 -3.19
C VAL A 586 28.19 22.80 -1.67
N PRO A 587 28.88 21.89 -0.94
CA PRO A 587 29.76 20.82 -1.44
C PRO A 587 29.01 19.74 -2.27
N GLY A 588 29.78 18.97 -3.03
CA GLY A 588 29.24 17.90 -3.88
C GLY A 588 28.55 16.78 -3.13
N THR A 589 27.55 16.18 -3.77
CA THR A 589 26.80 15.03 -3.22
C THR A 589 27.27 13.72 -3.82
N PHE A 590 27.76 13.73 -5.06
CA PHE A 590 28.32 12.56 -5.75
C PHE A 590 27.31 11.41 -5.83
N VAL A 591 26.15 11.63 -6.47
CA VAL A 591 25.13 10.59 -6.66
C VAL A 591 25.53 9.60 -7.75
N LEU A 592 25.62 8.31 -7.42
CA LEU A 592 26.22 7.30 -8.29
C LEU A 592 25.42 7.04 -9.57
N ASN A 593 24.12 6.75 -9.46
CA ASN A 593 23.31 6.39 -10.63
C ASN A 593 23.28 7.50 -11.69
N GLY A 594 23.18 8.77 -11.27
CA GLY A 594 23.13 9.90 -12.20
C GLY A 594 24.45 10.09 -12.92
N PHE A 595 25.58 9.89 -12.24
CA PHE A 595 26.90 9.88 -12.84
C PHE A 595 27.04 8.76 -13.88
N LEU A 596 26.64 7.53 -13.55
CA LEU A 596 26.69 6.39 -14.48
C LEU A 596 25.86 6.63 -15.76
N TYR A 597 24.64 7.18 -15.62
CA TYR A 597 23.82 7.56 -16.78
C TYR A 597 24.46 8.67 -17.61
N SER A 598 25.16 9.61 -16.96
CA SER A 598 25.87 10.68 -17.67
C SER A 598 27.00 10.12 -18.55
N LEU A 599 27.72 9.09 -18.08
CA LEU A 599 28.77 8.42 -18.86
C LEU A 599 28.19 7.68 -20.07
N ILE A 600 27.07 6.98 -19.89
CA ILE A 600 26.38 6.31 -21.01
C ILE A 600 25.95 7.33 -22.06
N GLY A 601 25.42 8.48 -21.64
CA GLY A 601 25.05 9.56 -22.55
C GLY A 601 26.22 10.17 -23.33
N LEU A 602 27.36 10.37 -22.67
CA LEU A 602 28.59 10.81 -23.33
C LEU A 602 29.07 9.77 -24.36
N TYR A 603 29.05 8.49 -24.00
CA TYR A 603 29.41 7.41 -24.91
C TYR A 603 28.49 7.37 -26.14
N ASP A 604 27.17 7.47 -25.93
CA ASP A 604 26.19 7.49 -27.02
C ASP A 604 26.44 8.64 -27.98
N PHE A 605 26.59 9.85 -27.45
CA PHE A 605 26.80 11.03 -28.28
C PHE A 605 28.13 11.03 -29.02
N SER A 606 29.15 10.36 -28.47
CA SER A 606 30.44 10.19 -29.16
C SER A 606 30.32 9.49 -30.52
N ALA A 607 29.25 8.72 -30.75
CA ALA A 607 29.00 8.03 -32.01
C ALA A 607 28.57 8.98 -33.14
N VAL A 608 28.01 10.15 -32.81
CA VAL A 608 27.48 11.13 -33.78
C VAL A 608 28.17 12.49 -33.70
N SER A 609 28.89 12.77 -32.61
CA SER A 609 29.62 14.02 -32.38
C SER A 609 30.71 14.24 -33.43
N PRO A 610 30.75 15.40 -34.11
CA PRO A 610 31.85 15.79 -35.00
C PRO A 610 33.20 15.81 -34.26
N ASN A 611 33.19 16.15 -32.97
CA ASN A 611 34.35 16.20 -32.09
C ASN A 611 34.43 14.97 -31.18
N ARG A 612 34.29 13.76 -31.75
CA ARG A 612 34.31 12.49 -31.01
C ARG A 612 35.40 12.38 -29.95
N ASN A 613 36.61 12.88 -30.24
CA ASN A 613 37.74 12.81 -29.30
C ASN A 613 37.48 13.57 -28.00
N GLU A 614 36.87 14.75 -28.07
CA GLU A 614 36.55 15.58 -26.90
C GLU A 614 35.45 14.91 -26.05
N THR A 615 34.39 14.43 -26.70
CA THR A 615 33.32 13.68 -26.02
C THR A 615 33.85 12.41 -25.35
N MET A 616 34.73 11.67 -26.04
CA MET A 616 35.38 10.48 -25.48
C MET A 616 36.37 10.82 -24.36
N GLN A 617 37.00 11.99 -24.37
CA GLN A 617 37.85 12.45 -23.25
C GLN A 617 37.02 12.67 -21.99
N LEU A 618 35.84 13.28 -22.08
CA LEU A 618 34.92 13.40 -20.95
C LEU A 618 34.49 12.03 -20.40
N PHE A 619 34.13 11.11 -21.30
CA PHE A 619 33.76 9.75 -20.93
C PHE A 619 34.90 9.00 -20.22
N ASN A 620 36.11 9.02 -20.79
CA ASN A 620 37.29 8.36 -20.22
C ASN A 620 37.72 8.97 -18.89
N THR A 621 37.59 10.30 -18.75
CA THR A 621 37.86 11.01 -17.48
C THR A 621 36.89 10.54 -16.40
N GLY A 622 35.59 10.47 -16.73
CA GLY A 622 34.58 9.96 -15.81
C GLY A 622 34.77 8.47 -15.45
N LEU A 623 35.15 7.62 -16.40
CA LEU A 623 35.49 6.21 -16.12
C LEU A 623 36.67 6.07 -15.16
N LYS A 624 37.72 6.88 -15.36
CA LYS A 624 38.86 6.89 -14.44
C LYS A 624 38.42 7.24 -13.02
N SER A 625 37.61 8.28 -12.87
CA SER A 625 37.04 8.67 -11.57
C SER A 625 36.13 7.58 -10.98
N LEU A 626 35.32 6.92 -11.81
CA LEU A 626 34.44 5.84 -11.37
C LEU A 626 35.22 4.72 -10.66
N ASN A 627 36.32 4.25 -11.27
CA ASN A 627 37.13 3.18 -10.71
C ASN A 627 37.71 3.52 -9.32
N GLU A 628 38.09 4.78 -9.11
CA GLU A 628 38.61 5.26 -7.83
C GLU A 628 37.50 5.44 -6.78
N PHE A 629 36.30 5.81 -7.20
CA PHE A 629 35.18 6.06 -6.28
C PHE A 629 34.36 4.81 -5.94
N LEU A 630 34.34 3.77 -6.79
CA LEU A 630 33.52 2.58 -6.57
C LEU A 630 33.67 1.94 -5.18
N PRO A 631 34.89 1.82 -4.60
CA PRO A 631 35.07 1.31 -3.24
C PRO A 631 34.34 2.14 -2.17
N LEU A 632 34.18 3.45 -2.38
CA LEU A 632 33.49 4.35 -1.44
C LEU A 632 31.98 4.12 -1.39
N TYR A 633 31.40 3.52 -2.44
CA TYR A 633 29.98 3.19 -2.49
C TYR A 633 29.67 1.77 -2.00
N ASP A 634 30.67 0.95 -1.70
CA ASP A 634 30.49 -0.45 -1.29
C ASP A 634 30.42 -0.57 0.24
N THR A 635 29.29 -1.02 0.78
CA THR A 635 29.15 -1.21 2.24
C THR A 635 29.56 -2.60 2.71
N GLY A 636 29.92 -3.49 1.78
CA GLY A 636 30.12 -4.92 2.04
C GLY A 636 28.83 -5.74 2.06
N SER A 637 27.64 -5.12 1.99
CA SER A 637 26.35 -5.83 1.94
C SER A 637 25.27 -5.08 1.14
N GLY A 638 25.67 -4.12 0.33
CA GLY A 638 24.82 -3.23 -0.46
C GLY A 638 25.65 -2.11 -1.05
N SER A 639 24.98 -1.08 -1.60
CA SER A 639 25.65 0.13 -2.08
C SER A 639 25.12 1.39 -1.41
N ILE A 640 25.92 2.43 -1.35
CA ILE A 640 25.53 3.78 -0.93
C ILE A 640 24.95 4.52 -2.16
N TYR A 641 23.95 5.38 -1.97
CA TYR A 641 23.34 6.18 -3.04
C TYR A 641 24.24 7.35 -3.46
N ASP A 642 24.85 8.00 -2.48
CA ASP A 642 25.68 9.19 -2.65
C ASP A 642 26.75 9.32 -1.56
N LEU A 643 27.75 10.18 -1.78
CA LEU A 643 28.85 10.39 -0.84
C LEU A 643 28.66 11.60 0.07
N ARG A 644 27.40 12.03 0.30
CA ARG A 644 27.12 13.20 1.16
C ARG A 644 27.66 13.04 2.58
N HIS A 645 27.81 11.80 3.05
CA HIS A 645 28.33 11.48 4.38
C HIS A 645 29.79 11.91 4.56
N LEU A 646 30.58 11.99 3.47
CA LEU A 646 31.95 12.52 3.50
C LEU A 646 31.95 14.04 3.71
N SER A 647 31.09 14.75 2.96
CA SER A 647 31.02 16.22 2.99
C SER A 647 30.29 16.76 4.23
N LEU A 648 29.15 16.15 4.59
CA LEU A 648 28.24 16.61 5.64
C LEU A 648 28.51 15.94 7.01
N LYS A 649 29.44 14.98 7.08
CA LYS A 649 29.75 14.21 8.29
C LYS A 649 28.51 13.56 8.91
N SER A 650 27.59 13.10 8.06
CA SER A 650 26.34 12.42 8.42
C SER A 650 26.48 10.91 8.32
N ALA A 651 25.42 10.18 8.69
CA ALA A 651 25.31 8.76 8.34
C ALA A 651 25.28 8.57 6.81
N PRO A 652 25.77 7.44 6.27
CA PRO A 652 25.65 7.10 4.86
C PRO A 652 24.20 7.04 4.39
N ASN A 653 23.93 7.65 3.23
CA ASN A 653 22.64 7.52 2.55
C ASN A 653 22.60 6.20 1.76
N LEU A 654 22.15 5.13 2.39
CA LEU A 654 22.11 3.79 1.76
C LEU A 654 21.19 3.76 0.54
N ALA A 655 21.63 3.14 -0.55
CA ALA A 655 20.78 2.94 -1.71
C ALA A 655 19.71 1.88 -1.38
N ARG A 656 18.44 2.26 -1.54
CA ARG A 656 17.33 1.30 -1.55
C ARG A 656 17.59 0.20 -2.59
N TRP A 657 17.05 -1.00 -2.39
CA TRP A 657 17.32 -2.15 -3.26
C TRP A 657 17.04 -1.90 -4.74
N ASP A 658 16.06 -1.05 -5.07
CA ASP A 658 15.79 -0.64 -6.47
C ASP A 658 16.97 0.14 -7.08
N TYR A 659 17.55 1.07 -6.33
CA TYR A 659 18.73 1.82 -6.76
C TYR A 659 19.97 0.94 -6.78
N HIS A 660 20.12 0.03 -5.82
CA HIS A 660 21.19 -0.96 -5.86
C HIS A 660 21.12 -1.81 -7.14
N ALA A 661 19.93 -2.30 -7.51
CA ALA A 661 19.72 -3.01 -8.76
C ALA A 661 20.06 -2.14 -9.99
N VAL A 662 19.70 -0.85 -9.97
CA VAL A 662 20.09 0.10 -11.02
C VAL A 662 21.62 0.26 -11.09
N HIS A 663 22.32 0.39 -9.96
CA HIS A 663 23.78 0.47 -9.97
C HIS A 663 24.42 -0.76 -10.59
N VAL A 664 23.98 -1.97 -10.18
CA VAL A 664 24.46 -3.24 -10.75
C VAL A 664 24.22 -3.29 -12.27
N TYR A 665 23.03 -2.89 -12.72
CA TYR A 665 22.68 -2.85 -14.14
C TYR A 665 23.60 -1.90 -14.94
N LEU A 666 23.80 -0.67 -14.45
CA LEU A 666 24.59 0.35 -15.13
C LEU A 666 26.09 0.03 -15.11
N LEU A 667 26.60 -0.56 -14.04
CA LEU A 667 28.00 -1.02 -14.00
C LEU A 667 28.22 -2.18 -14.97
N LYS A 668 27.28 -3.13 -15.08
CA LYS A 668 27.39 -4.19 -16.10
C LYS A 668 27.31 -3.62 -17.51
N TRP A 669 26.51 -2.58 -17.73
CA TRP A 669 26.45 -1.88 -19.02
C TRP A 669 27.79 -1.23 -19.37
N LEU A 670 28.39 -0.48 -18.45
CA LEU A 670 29.72 0.11 -18.67
C LEU A 670 30.80 -0.96 -18.86
N TYR A 671 30.73 -2.09 -18.17
CA TYR A 671 31.60 -3.23 -18.45
C TYR A 671 31.44 -3.74 -19.89
N ILE A 672 30.21 -3.90 -20.39
CA ILE A 672 29.96 -4.34 -21.77
C ILE A 672 30.60 -3.37 -22.78
N ILE A 673 30.57 -2.07 -22.50
CA ILE A 673 31.19 -1.03 -23.33
C ILE A 673 32.72 -1.08 -23.27
N THR A 674 33.29 -1.16 -22.06
CA THR A 674 34.72 -0.91 -21.81
C THR A 674 35.57 -2.17 -21.74
N GLN A 675 34.96 -3.32 -21.44
CA GLN A 675 35.60 -4.58 -21.09
C GLN A 675 36.53 -4.48 -19.85
N ASP A 676 36.31 -3.50 -18.97
CA ASP A 676 37.07 -3.34 -17.73
C ASP A 676 36.65 -4.39 -16.67
N LYS A 677 37.53 -5.35 -16.42
CA LYS A 677 37.29 -6.46 -15.49
C LYS A 677 37.11 -6.03 -14.04
N GLU A 678 37.62 -4.87 -13.63
CA GLU A 678 37.40 -4.38 -12.26
C GLU A 678 35.93 -4.00 -12.04
N LEU A 679 35.27 -3.43 -13.05
CA LEU A 679 33.83 -3.17 -13.01
C LEU A 679 33.03 -4.46 -12.87
N ASP A 680 33.39 -5.51 -13.60
CA ASP A 680 32.63 -6.78 -13.55
C ASP A 680 32.77 -7.48 -12.19
N LYS A 681 33.95 -7.41 -11.55
CA LYS A 681 34.13 -7.91 -10.18
C LYS A 681 33.23 -7.20 -9.18
N VAL A 682 33.01 -5.89 -9.35
CA VAL A 682 32.08 -5.12 -8.51
C VAL A 682 30.64 -5.56 -8.79
N VAL A 683 30.27 -5.73 -10.07
CA VAL A 683 28.95 -6.21 -10.47
C VAL A 683 28.63 -7.57 -9.85
N GLU A 684 29.51 -8.56 -9.98
CA GLU A 684 29.30 -9.89 -9.42
C GLU A 684 29.12 -9.87 -7.90
N ARG A 685 29.94 -9.05 -7.23
CA ARG A 685 29.88 -8.88 -5.78
C ARG A 685 28.58 -8.22 -5.35
N TRP A 686 28.18 -7.11 -5.98
CA TRP A 686 26.96 -6.37 -5.67
C TRP A 686 25.70 -7.17 -6.01
N ALA A 687 25.67 -7.88 -7.14
CA ALA A 687 24.60 -8.82 -7.46
C ALA A 687 24.46 -9.90 -6.36
N GLY A 688 25.58 -10.35 -5.78
CA GLY A 688 25.60 -11.25 -4.63
C GLY A 688 24.92 -10.69 -3.37
N TYR A 689 25.00 -9.37 -3.13
CA TYR A 689 24.40 -8.73 -1.96
C TYR A 689 22.88 -8.83 -1.96
N ALA A 690 22.25 -8.76 -3.13
CA ALA A 690 20.81 -9.00 -3.28
C ALA A 690 20.38 -10.41 -2.84
N HIS A 691 21.31 -11.37 -2.81
CA HIS A 691 21.09 -12.74 -2.35
C HIS A 691 21.67 -13.01 -0.95
N GLY A 692 21.92 -11.96 -0.17
CA GLY A 692 22.37 -12.08 1.22
C GLY A 692 23.85 -12.39 1.38
N LYS A 693 24.64 -12.43 0.30
CA LYS A 693 26.09 -12.49 0.42
C LYS A 693 26.60 -11.21 1.07
N LYS A 694 27.70 -11.32 1.80
CA LYS A 694 28.41 -10.19 2.40
C LYS A 694 29.89 -10.29 2.05
N ALA A 695 30.57 -9.15 2.05
CA ALA A 695 32.03 -9.12 2.05
C ALA A 695 32.53 -9.87 3.30
N LYS A 696 33.68 -10.53 3.16
CA LYS A 696 34.31 -11.23 4.29
C LYS A 696 34.69 -10.21 5.36
N HIS A 697 34.33 -10.50 6.61
CA HIS A 697 34.93 -9.83 7.75
C HIS A 697 36.26 -10.50 8.11
N ASN A 698 37.09 -9.82 8.90
CA ASN A 698 38.37 -10.33 9.39
C ASN A 698 38.22 -11.42 10.46
#